data_AF-A0A265NAM6-F1
#
_entry.id   AF-A0A265NAM6-F1
#
_cell.length_a   1.000
_cell.length_b   1.000
_cell.length_c   1.000
_cell.angle_alpha   90.00
_cell.angle_beta   90.00
_cell.angle_gamma   90.00
#
_symmetry.space_group_name_H-M   'P 1'
#
loop_
_entity.id
_entity.type
_entity.pdbx_description
1 polymer ?
#
loop_
_entity_poly.entity_id
_entity_poly.type
_entity_poly.pdbx_seq_one_letter_code
_entity_poly.pdbx_strand_id
1 'polypeptide(L)'
;MTFSSKTSKVATNNQVAYYGVALQNPTHIYASQSVQSSNILKSYEQGSILKYYKLNDSWYETGVYINGNYHIGYIHKSHVENTIQNPEWLNGVALKSSTPVYTKASTSSKALKSYPTGSILKYSTFSNNWYQTGVYINGVKKTGYIHKFHVENAIQNPVWLDGVALKSPTSVYTDASTSSKALKSYPTGSILKYSTFSNNWYQTGVYINGVKKTGYIHKSHVENAIQNPEWLNGVALKSPTSVYTDASTSSKALKSYPTGSILTYSTFSNNWYETGVYINGVKKTGYIHKSHVENAIQNPEWLNGVALKSPTSVYTDASISSKALKSYPTGSILTYSTFSNNWYETGVYINGVKKTGYIHKSHAETITDNQKSLSGYGIKNPTKVYSLASKQSKPLKVYNYGSKLKFKTFTKNWYEATVYINGQKHTGYIHTKDITFEDIAVKTNYNLTLADALEIQKTANPQTTNEYNTFVSKDWINNNKVTADVLNVRGGPSTSYWVVGQLTKGQHVTVLNESGGWYQIEYTKKHQFVNASPDDVLQYLNPNNFVNDKRQQFQFLDLSRNSAATASVLNKYLQGKGTLSGQGKAFIDAGNTHGISDVYLISHAILETGNGSSTLATGVNYRGVTVYNMFGIGAYDSCPIDCGAKKAYEEGWTTPYKAIVGGAGFIGNSYIKSGLNTLYKMRWNPQAMDLTGAYGKQYATDIGWASKQVNSMYNLYQQLDSYVLFLDIPVYRR
;
A
#
# COMPACT_ATOMS: atom_id res chain seq x y z
N MET A 1 -106.03 -34.16 -3.19
CA MET A 1 -105.12 -34.86 -4.14
C MET A 1 -104.52 -33.76 -4.99
N THR A 2 -103.22 -33.49 -5.07
CA THR A 2 -102.06 -34.39 -5.21
C THR A 2 -100.79 -33.60 -4.85
N PHE A 3 -99.78 -34.32 -4.36
CA PHE A 3 -98.43 -33.85 -4.03
C PHE A 3 -97.55 -33.56 -5.25
N SER A 4 -96.44 -32.84 -4.99
CA SER A 4 -95.09 -32.84 -5.64
C SER A 4 -94.68 -31.46 -6.18
N SER A 5 -93.49 -30.87 -5.94
CA SER A 5 -92.31 -31.24 -5.13
C SER A 5 -91.29 -30.08 -5.06
N LYS A 6 -90.37 -30.17 -4.08
CA LYS A 6 -88.97 -29.67 -4.03
C LYS A 6 -88.75 -28.14 -3.99
N THR A 7 -87.89 -27.60 -3.13
CA THR A 7 -86.57 -28.10 -2.71
C THR A 7 -86.22 -27.79 -1.24
N SER A 8 -85.80 -28.85 -0.54
CA SER A 8 -84.92 -28.78 0.62
C SER A 8 -83.55 -28.24 0.22
N LYS A 9 -83.01 -27.25 0.95
CA LYS A 9 -81.55 -27.09 1.05
C LYS A 9 -81.11 -27.65 2.39
N VAL A 10 -80.77 -28.93 2.34
CA VAL A 10 -79.97 -29.63 3.35
C VAL A 10 -78.67 -28.85 3.51
N ALA A 11 -78.42 -28.29 4.70
CA ALA A 11 -77.11 -27.80 5.07
C ALA A 11 -76.27 -29.01 5.53
N THR A 12 -75.68 -29.71 4.57
CA THR A 12 -74.39 -30.34 4.82
C THR A 12 -73.40 -29.23 5.14
N ASN A 13 -72.78 -29.24 6.33
CA ASN A 13 -71.34 -29.06 6.42
C ASN A 13 -70.83 -29.21 7.86
N ASN A 14 -69.75 -29.98 7.98
CA ASN A 14 -68.75 -29.93 9.04
C ASN A 14 -68.17 -28.50 9.18
N GLN A 15 -68.97 -27.50 9.55
CA GLN A 15 -68.46 -26.17 9.84
C GLN A 15 -67.74 -26.21 11.17
N VAL A 16 -66.41 -26.11 11.12
CA VAL A 16 -65.55 -26.03 12.29
C VAL A 16 -65.91 -24.77 13.07
N ALA A 17 -66.34 -24.96 14.32
CA ALA A 17 -66.57 -23.85 15.23
C ALA A 17 -65.24 -23.21 15.63
N TYR A 18 -65.17 -21.89 15.54
CA TYR A 18 -64.10 -21.09 16.10
C TYR A 18 -64.56 -20.48 17.42
N TYR A 19 -63.63 -20.38 18.36
CA TYR A 19 -63.75 -19.55 19.54
C TYR A 19 -62.75 -18.41 19.40
N GLY A 20 -63.09 -17.22 19.87
CA GLY A 20 -62.15 -16.11 19.85
C GLY A 20 -62.48 -14.97 20.77
N VAL A 21 -61.48 -14.12 20.95
CA VAL A 21 -61.48 -12.99 21.88
C VAL A 21 -62.01 -11.75 21.18
N ALA A 22 -63.00 -11.09 21.76
CA ALA A 22 -63.47 -9.77 21.38
C ALA A 22 -62.36 -8.72 21.55
N LEU A 23 -61.95 -8.04 20.47
CA LEU A 23 -60.81 -7.10 20.47
C LEU A 23 -61.21 -5.65 20.76
N GLN A 24 -62.48 -5.27 20.57
CA GLN A 24 -63.00 -3.91 20.76
C GLN A 24 -63.92 -3.82 21.98
N ASN A 25 -64.03 -2.63 22.58
CA ASN A 25 -64.98 -2.36 23.67
C ASN A 25 -66.01 -1.29 23.28
N PRO A 26 -67.26 -1.64 22.98
CA PRO A 26 -67.77 -3.00 22.76
C PRO A 26 -67.34 -3.59 21.39
N THR A 27 -67.37 -4.92 21.28
CA THR A 27 -67.32 -5.66 20.02
C THR A 27 -68.74 -5.98 19.58
N HIS A 28 -69.12 -5.51 18.40
CA HIS A 28 -70.48 -5.62 17.88
C HIS A 28 -70.69 -6.86 17.01
N ILE A 29 -71.90 -7.43 17.13
CA ILE A 29 -72.47 -8.41 16.20
C ILE A 29 -73.48 -7.67 15.33
N TYR A 30 -73.29 -7.72 14.02
CA TYR A 30 -74.07 -6.97 13.03
C TYR A 30 -75.18 -7.83 12.41
N ALA A 31 -76.29 -7.21 12.02
CA ALA A 31 -77.40 -7.88 11.34
C ALA A 31 -77.07 -8.26 9.88
N SER A 32 -76.05 -7.64 9.30
CA SER A 32 -75.55 -7.85 7.93
C SER A 32 -74.03 -7.64 7.87
N GLN A 33 -73.38 -8.04 6.77
CA GLN A 33 -71.92 -7.99 6.57
C GLN A 33 -71.40 -6.58 6.26
N SER A 34 -71.76 -5.59 7.08
CA SER A 34 -71.28 -4.19 6.98
C SER A 34 -71.01 -3.62 8.36
N VAL A 35 -69.81 -3.07 8.58
CA VAL A 35 -69.45 -2.40 9.84
C VAL A 35 -70.05 -0.98 9.93
N GLN A 36 -70.31 -0.32 8.79
CA GLN A 36 -70.73 1.08 8.73
C GLN A 36 -72.25 1.28 8.68
N SER A 37 -72.97 0.37 8.03
CA SER A 37 -74.40 0.56 7.69
C SER A 37 -75.32 -0.52 8.25
N SER A 38 -74.81 -1.46 9.04
CA SER A 38 -75.61 -2.54 9.62
C SER A 38 -76.10 -2.22 11.04
N ASN A 39 -77.32 -2.67 11.35
CA ASN A 39 -77.85 -2.62 12.71
C ASN A 39 -77.06 -3.54 13.64
N ILE A 40 -76.79 -3.07 14.86
CA ILE A 40 -76.11 -3.85 15.90
C ILE A 40 -77.14 -4.77 16.57
N LEU A 41 -76.95 -6.07 16.44
CA LEU A 41 -77.78 -7.09 17.08
C LEU A 41 -77.43 -7.28 18.56
N LYS A 42 -76.13 -7.30 18.87
CA LYS A 42 -75.63 -7.47 20.24
C LYS A 42 -74.22 -6.93 20.37
N SER A 43 -73.87 -6.48 21.57
CA SER A 43 -72.55 -5.94 21.90
C SER A 43 -71.93 -6.74 23.03
N TYR A 44 -70.65 -7.06 22.90
CA TYR A 44 -69.88 -7.76 23.93
C TYR A 44 -68.71 -6.90 24.40
N GLU A 45 -68.41 -6.93 25.69
CA GLU A 45 -67.22 -6.25 26.21
C GLU A 45 -65.94 -6.85 25.61
N GLN A 46 -64.88 -6.05 25.49
CA GLN A 46 -63.56 -6.52 25.09
C GLN A 46 -63.07 -7.66 26.01
N GLY A 47 -62.44 -8.67 25.42
CA GLY A 47 -61.97 -9.87 26.12
C GLY A 47 -63.03 -10.95 26.32
N SER A 48 -64.28 -10.73 25.88
CA SER A 48 -65.32 -11.76 25.86
C SER A 48 -64.97 -12.88 24.88
N ILE A 49 -65.27 -14.13 25.25
CA ILE A 49 -65.04 -15.29 24.39
C ILE A 49 -66.31 -15.58 23.60
N LEU A 50 -66.21 -15.48 22.28
CA LEU A 50 -67.32 -15.64 21.36
C LEU A 50 -67.12 -16.91 20.53
N LYS A 51 -68.21 -17.65 20.31
CA LYS A 51 -68.26 -18.78 19.39
C LYS A 51 -68.81 -18.29 18.04
N TYR A 52 -68.16 -18.66 16.94
CA TYR A 52 -68.56 -18.27 15.59
C TYR A 52 -68.06 -19.26 14.54
N TYR A 53 -68.59 -19.20 13.33
CA TYR A 53 -68.26 -20.09 12.21
C TYR A 53 -67.72 -19.27 11.03
N LYS A 54 -66.77 -19.83 10.28
CA LYS A 54 -66.20 -19.15 9.09
C LYS A 54 -67.29 -19.01 8.03
N LEU A 55 -67.60 -17.76 7.68
CA LEU A 55 -68.52 -17.43 6.59
C LEU A 55 -67.76 -17.14 5.29
N ASN A 56 -66.83 -16.18 5.33
CA ASN A 56 -65.96 -15.83 4.21
C ASN A 56 -64.61 -15.27 4.68
N ASP A 57 -63.88 -14.56 3.82
CA ASP A 57 -62.55 -14.06 4.13
C ASP A 57 -62.54 -12.88 5.11
N SER A 58 -63.61 -12.10 5.18
CA SER A 58 -63.71 -10.92 6.05
C SER A 58 -64.66 -11.08 7.23
N TRP A 59 -65.54 -12.08 7.19
CA TRP A 59 -66.62 -12.25 8.16
C TRP A 59 -66.71 -13.66 8.74
N TYR A 60 -67.11 -13.71 10.01
CA TYR A 60 -67.65 -14.89 10.66
C TYR A 60 -69.16 -14.72 10.88
N GLU A 61 -69.88 -15.84 10.98
CA GLU A 61 -71.28 -15.90 11.39
C GLU A 61 -71.40 -16.45 12.82
N THR A 62 -72.34 -15.92 13.61
CA THR A 62 -72.55 -16.31 15.00
C THR A 62 -74.02 -16.24 15.37
N GLY A 63 -74.45 -17.12 16.28
CA GLY A 63 -75.81 -17.11 16.83
C GLY A 63 -75.88 -16.24 18.07
N VAL A 64 -76.82 -15.29 18.11
CA VAL A 64 -77.10 -14.45 19.28
C VAL A 64 -78.57 -14.49 19.66
N TYR A 65 -78.85 -14.49 20.97
CA TYR A 65 -80.22 -14.36 21.49
C TYR A 65 -80.52 -12.92 21.88
N ILE A 66 -81.64 -12.39 21.40
CA ILE A 66 -82.19 -11.06 21.70
C ILE A 66 -83.61 -11.27 22.20
N ASN A 67 -83.91 -10.86 23.43
CA ASN A 67 -85.24 -11.04 24.07
C ASN A 67 -85.80 -12.47 23.99
N GLY A 68 -84.93 -13.48 24.07
CA GLY A 68 -85.29 -14.90 23.99
C GLY A 68 -85.32 -15.51 22.59
N ASN A 69 -85.26 -14.69 21.52
CA ASN A 69 -85.27 -15.17 20.13
C ASN A 69 -83.86 -15.33 19.56
N TYR A 70 -83.63 -16.39 18.78
CA TYR A 70 -82.34 -16.67 18.13
C TYR A 70 -82.20 -15.91 16.81
N HIS A 71 -81.09 -15.20 16.64
CA HIS A 71 -80.74 -14.48 15.42
C HIS A 71 -79.35 -14.91 14.94
N ILE A 72 -79.17 -15.00 13.61
CA ILE A 72 -77.86 -15.12 12.99
C ILE A 72 -77.30 -13.71 12.80
N GLY A 73 -76.11 -13.47 13.34
CA GLY A 73 -75.39 -12.22 13.19
C GLY A 73 -73.98 -12.42 12.63
N TYR A 74 -73.35 -11.33 12.23
CA TYR A 74 -72.07 -11.32 11.54
C TYR A 74 -71.04 -10.53 12.35
N ILE A 75 -69.82 -11.04 12.42
CA ILE A 75 -68.70 -10.38 13.09
C ILE A 75 -67.50 -10.28 12.16
N HIS A 76 -66.96 -9.07 12.03
CA HIS A 76 -65.82 -8.83 11.16
C HIS A 76 -64.55 -9.44 11.78
N LYS A 77 -63.71 -10.09 10.97
CA LYS A 77 -62.52 -10.79 11.47
C LYS A 77 -61.55 -9.87 12.21
N SER A 78 -61.46 -8.58 11.85
CA SER A 78 -60.58 -7.64 12.59
C SER A 78 -61.07 -7.30 14.00
N HIS A 79 -62.31 -7.67 14.35
CA HIS A 79 -62.88 -7.39 15.68
C HIS A 79 -62.65 -8.56 16.66
N VAL A 80 -62.09 -9.67 16.19
CA VAL A 80 -61.82 -10.85 17.01
C VAL A 80 -60.48 -11.48 16.67
N GLU A 81 -59.87 -12.15 17.64
CA GLU A 81 -58.77 -13.07 17.38
C GLU A 81 -59.15 -14.49 17.79
N ASN A 82 -58.86 -15.46 16.93
CA ASN A 82 -59.19 -16.85 17.19
C ASN A 82 -58.34 -17.41 18.34
N THR A 83 -58.94 -18.28 19.15
CA THR A 83 -58.21 -19.09 20.13
C THR A 83 -57.48 -20.24 19.44
N ILE A 84 -56.40 -20.70 20.06
CA ILE A 84 -55.59 -21.83 19.60
C ILE A 84 -56.30 -23.14 19.98
N GLN A 85 -56.55 -24.00 18.99
CA GLN A 85 -57.32 -25.25 19.18
C GLN A 85 -56.57 -26.30 20.03
N ASN A 86 -55.23 -26.34 19.93
CA ASN A 86 -54.37 -27.22 20.70
C ASN A 86 -53.40 -26.41 21.58
N PRO A 87 -53.82 -25.98 22.78
CA PRO A 87 -52.99 -25.18 23.66
C PRO A 87 -51.73 -25.92 24.13
N GLU A 88 -50.57 -25.29 23.95
CA GLU A 88 -49.30 -25.77 24.52
C GLU A 88 -49.03 -25.10 25.86
N TRP A 89 -48.55 -25.88 26.83
CA TRP A 89 -48.15 -25.35 28.14
C TRP A 89 -46.71 -24.85 28.11
N LEU A 90 -46.52 -23.62 28.57
CA LEU A 90 -45.26 -22.90 28.59
C LEU A 90 -44.97 -22.43 30.01
N ASN A 91 -43.68 -22.25 30.29
CA ASN A 91 -43.22 -21.43 31.41
C ASN A 91 -42.71 -20.10 30.83
N GLY A 92 -42.80 -19.03 31.60
CA GLY A 92 -42.22 -17.74 31.22
C GLY A 92 -41.97 -16.82 32.39
N VAL A 93 -41.27 -15.73 32.09
CA VAL A 93 -40.80 -14.74 33.07
C VAL A 93 -41.67 -13.50 33.01
N ALA A 94 -42.19 -13.07 34.16
CA ALA A 94 -42.88 -11.80 34.32
C ALA A 94 -41.94 -10.60 34.03
N LEU A 95 -42.30 -9.75 33.07
CA LEU A 95 -41.47 -8.61 32.65
C LEU A 95 -41.78 -7.32 33.41
N LYS A 96 -43.04 -7.14 33.87
CA LYS A 96 -43.49 -5.92 34.55
C LYS A 96 -43.27 -5.99 36.07
N SER A 97 -43.03 -4.83 36.67
CA SER A 97 -42.93 -4.65 38.14
C SER A 97 -44.14 -5.25 38.88
N SER A 98 -45.30 -5.20 38.24
CA SER A 98 -46.50 -5.94 38.60
C SER A 98 -47.12 -6.48 37.31
N THR A 99 -46.98 -7.79 37.08
CA THR A 99 -47.51 -8.52 35.92
C THR A 99 -48.89 -9.07 36.24
N PRO A 100 -49.97 -8.49 35.69
CA PRO A 100 -51.34 -8.88 36.02
C PRO A 100 -51.79 -10.16 35.29
N VAL A 101 -52.54 -10.99 36.01
CA VAL A 101 -53.39 -12.04 35.45
C VAL A 101 -54.82 -11.52 35.47
N TYR A 102 -55.39 -11.32 34.29
CA TYR A 102 -56.67 -10.65 34.08
C TYR A 102 -57.86 -11.60 34.14
N THR A 103 -59.04 -11.10 34.53
CA THR A 103 -60.30 -11.86 34.51
C THR A 103 -60.80 -12.17 33.10
N LYS A 104 -60.51 -11.30 32.12
CA LYS A 104 -60.81 -11.48 30.69
C LYS A 104 -59.54 -11.27 29.87
N ALA A 105 -59.53 -11.72 28.62
CA ALA A 105 -58.43 -11.46 27.68
C ALA A 105 -58.47 -9.98 27.18
N SER A 106 -58.37 -9.05 28.13
CA SER A 106 -58.35 -7.60 27.92
C SER A 106 -57.52 -6.93 29.02
N THR A 107 -56.63 -6.01 28.64
CA THR A 107 -55.75 -5.30 29.59
C THR A 107 -56.49 -4.25 30.43
N SER A 108 -57.71 -3.90 30.04
CA SER A 108 -58.61 -3.03 30.81
C SER A 108 -59.47 -3.80 31.83
N SER A 109 -59.45 -5.14 31.80
CA SER A 109 -60.21 -5.96 32.75
C SER A 109 -59.55 -6.01 34.13
N LYS A 110 -60.32 -6.40 35.15
CA LYS A 110 -59.82 -6.51 36.53
C LYS A 110 -58.72 -7.58 36.63
N ALA A 111 -57.65 -7.29 37.35
CA ALA A 111 -56.64 -8.30 37.68
C ALA A 111 -57.18 -9.24 38.79
N LEU A 112 -57.08 -10.54 38.56
CA LEU A 112 -57.30 -11.58 39.57
C LEU A 112 -56.16 -11.61 40.58
N LYS A 113 -54.93 -11.53 40.09
CA LYS A 113 -53.68 -11.56 40.86
C LYS A 113 -52.57 -10.91 40.03
N SER A 114 -51.55 -10.37 40.69
CA SER A 114 -50.36 -9.85 40.01
C SER A 114 -49.09 -10.49 40.58
N TYR A 115 -48.06 -10.57 39.75
CA TYR A 115 -46.76 -11.17 40.08
C TYR A 115 -45.63 -10.17 39.85
N PRO A 116 -44.62 -10.09 40.74
CA PRO A 116 -43.49 -9.17 40.56
C PRO A 116 -42.62 -9.57 39.35
N THR A 117 -41.80 -8.63 38.85
CA THR A 117 -40.81 -8.89 37.79
C THR A 117 -39.94 -10.09 38.14
N GLY A 118 -39.68 -10.95 37.17
CA GLY A 118 -38.86 -12.14 37.32
C GLY A 118 -39.62 -13.39 37.76
N SER A 119 -40.86 -13.25 38.22
CA SER A 119 -41.70 -14.38 38.62
C SER A 119 -41.85 -15.38 37.48
N ILE A 120 -41.79 -16.66 37.82
CA ILE A 120 -41.89 -17.76 36.86
C ILE A 120 -43.34 -18.23 36.79
N LEU A 121 -43.98 -17.96 35.66
CA LEU A 121 -45.40 -18.21 35.45
C LEU A 121 -45.58 -19.39 34.50
N LYS A 122 -46.52 -20.28 34.83
CA LYS A 122 -46.94 -21.38 33.96
C LYS A 122 -48.28 -21.03 33.32
N TYR A 123 -48.36 -21.08 32.00
CA TYR A 123 -49.54 -20.70 31.23
C TYR A 123 -49.63 -21.50 29.93
N SER A 124 -50.81 -21.62 29.34
CA SER A 124 -51.02 -22.24 28.04
C SER A 124 -51.24 -21.19 26.95
N THR A 125 -50.84 -21.51 25.72
CA THR A 125 -51.17 -20.68 24.54
C THR A 125 -52.69 -20.54 24.40
N PHE A 126 -53.20 -19.32 24.24
CA PHE A 126 -54.64 -19.09 24.21
C PHE A 126 -55.11 -18.45 22.90
N SER A 127 -54.53 -17.32 22.51
CA SER A 127 -54.86 -16.62 21.27
C SER A 127 -53.60 -15.96 20.69
N ASN A 128 -53.76 -15.12 19.67
CA ASN A 128 -52.63 -14.39 19.11
C ASN A 128 -51.94 -13.48 20.14
N ASN A 129 -52.71 -12.76 20.96
CA ASN A 129 -52.17 -11.79 21.92
C ASN A 129 -52.19 -12.25 23.38
N TRP A 130 -52.82 -13.37 23.70
CA TRP A 130 -53.03 -13.81 25.08
C TRP A 130 -52.57 -15.24 25.36
N TYR A 131 -52.14 -15.44 26.60
CA TYR A 131 -52.00 -16.73 27.28
C TYR A 131 -53.13 -16.92 28.28
N GLN A 132 -53.42 -18.18 28.61
CA GLN A 132 -54.38 -18.55 29.65
C GLN A 132 -53.65 -19.25 30.81
N THR A 133 -54.03 -18.95 32.05
CA THR A 133 -53.44 -19.58 33.23
C THR A 133 -54.49 -19.81 34.31
N GLY A 134 -54.19 -20.69 35.26
CA GLY A 134 -54.98 -20.88 36.48
C GLY A 134 -54.31 -20.21 37.66
N VAL A 135 -55.02 -19.31 38.35
CA VAL A 135 -54.56 -18.69 39.60
C VAL A 135 -55.47 -19.07 40.76
N TYR A 136 -54.90 -19.29 41.94
CA TYR A 136 -55.67 -19.57 43.16
C TYR A 136 -55.95 -18.28 43.91
N ILE A 137 -57.23 -17.98 44.15
CA ILE A 137 -57.70 -16.86 44.96
C ILE A 137 -58.50 -17.46 46.12
N ASN A 138 -58.03 -17.25 47.36
CA ASN A 138 -58.64 -17.82 48.56
C ASN A 138 -58.88 -19.35 48.46
N GLY A 139 -57.90 -20.09 47.93
CA GLY A 139 -57.99 -21.55 47.75
C GLY A 139 -58.77 -22.02 46.51
N VAL A 140 -59.49 -21.14 45.82
CA VAL A 140 -60.28 -21.48 44.62
C VAL A 140 -59.50 -21.17 43.35
N LYS A 141 -59.35 -22.18 42.47
CA LYS A 141 -58.71 -22.01 41.16
C LYS A 141 -59.63 -21.22 40.22
N LYS A 142 -59.14 -20.10 39.69
CA LYS A 142 -59.81 -19.27 38.68
C LYS A 142 -58.98 -19.24 37.41
N THR A 143 -59.65 -19.32 36.26
CA THR A 143 -59.02 -19.08 34.96
C THR A 143 -58.79 -17.59 34.78
N GLY A 144 -57.60 -17.22 34.34
CA GLY A 144 -57.24 -15.86 33.98
C GLY A 144 -56.34 -15.80 32.76
N TYR A 145 -56.08 -14.58 32.29
CA TYR A 145 -55.41 -14.32 31.03
C TYR A 145 -54.21 -13.40 31.21
N ILE A 146 -53.11 -13.68 30.52
CA ILE A 146 -51.88 -12.87 30.55
C ILE A 146 -51.63 -12.39 29.13
N HIS A 147 -51.45 -11.08 28.95
CA HIS A 147 -51.07 -10.57 27.63
C HIS A 147 -49.63 -10.97 27.32
N LYS A 148 -49.35 -11.42 26.09
CA LYS A 148 -48.02 -11.87 25.66
C LYS A 148 -46.89 -10.86 25.92
N PHE A 149 -47.09 -9.54 25.78
CA PHE A 149 -46.03 -8.56 26.06
C PHE A 149 -45.70 -8.38 27.55
N HIS A 150 -46.48 -8.97 28.47
CA HIS A 150 -46.19 -8.93 29.91
C HIS A 150 -45.20 -10.00 30.35
N VAL A 151 -44.93 -11.01 29.51
CA VAL A 151 -44.11 -12.16 29.84
C VAL A 151 -43.18 -12.51 28.68
N GLU A 152 -42.02 -13.06 28.98
CA GLU A 152 -41.20 -13.73 27.97
C GLU A 152 -41.25 -15.24 28.18
N ASN A 153 -41.36 -16.01 27.11
CA ASN A 153 -41.37 -17.47 27.22
C ASN A 153 -39.99 -18.01 27.56
N ALA A 154 -39.96 -19.04 28.40
CA ALA A 154 -38.76 -19.84 28.61
C ALA A 154 -38.46 -20.70 27.37
N ILE A 155 -37.18 -21.03 27.20
CA ILE A 155 -36.67 -21.92 26.15
C ILE A 155 -37.15 -23.35 26.45
N GLN A 156 -37.90 -23.94 25.52
CA GLN A 156 -38.50 -25.28 25.70
C GLN A 156 -37.46 -26.40 25.79
N ASN A 157 -36.36 -26.30 25.04
CA ASN A 157 -35.26 -27.28 25.01
C ASN A 157 -33.97 -26.64 25.54
N PRO A 158 -33.80 -26.54 26.87
CA PRO A 158 -32.67 -25.84 27.45
C PRO A 158 -31.36 -26.60 27.25
N VAL A 159 -30.32 -25.89 26.80
CA VAL A 159 -28.97 -26.45 26.64
C VAL A 159 -28.16 -26.15 27.90
N TRP A 160 -27.49 -27.16 28.44
CA TRP A 160 -26.57 -27.00 29.59
C TRP A 160 -25.22 -26.46 29.13
N LEU A 161 -24.72 -25.49 29.86
CA LEU A 161 -23.48 -24.77 29.61
C LEU A 161 -22.69 -24.68 30.91
N ASP A 162 -21.37 -24.69 30.78
CA ASP A 162 -20.49 -24.18 31.82
C ASP A 162 -20.14 -22.72 31.51
N GLY A 163 -19.78 -21.94 32.53
CA GLY A 163 -19.39 -20.55 32.34
C GLY A 163 -18.68 -19.94 33.55
N VAL A 164 -18.08 -18.78 33.33
CA VAL A 164 -17.26 -18.07 34.30
C VAL A 164 -18.04 -16.94 34.94
N ALA A 165 -18.06 -16.88 36.27
CA ALA A 165 -18.59 -15.76 37.04
C ALA A 165 -17.77 -14.47 36.77
N LEU A 166 -18.41 -13.42 36.27
CA LEU A 166 -17.75 -12.15 35.94
C LEU A 166 -17.78 -11.14 37.08
N LYS A 167 -18.79 -11.21 37.96
CA LYS A 167 -18.97 -10.27 39.08
C LYS A 167 -18.58 -10.90 40.42
N SER A 168 -18.13 -10.06 41.36
CA SER A 168 -17.91 -10.45 42.76
C SER A 168 -18.91 -9.74 43.67
N PRO A 169 -19.92 -10.43 44.22
CA PRO A 169 -20.33 -11.79 43.88
C PRO A 169 -21.19 -11.87 42.60
N THR A 170 -21.16 -13.03 41.95
CA THR A 170 -22.15 -13.46 40.96
C THR A 170 -23.23 -14.26 41.69
N SER A 171 -24.45 -13.74 41.68
CA SER A 171 -25.56 -14.32 42.45
C SER A 171 -26.48 -15.19 41.60
N VAL A 172 -26.94 -16.28 42.21
CA VAL A 172 -28.07 -17.10 41.76
C VAL A 172 -29.31 -16.62 42.50
N TYR A 173 -30.26 -16.10 41.75
CA TYR A 173 -31.46 -15.43 42.26
C TYR A 173 -32.64 -16.40 42.41
N THR A 174 -33.55 -16.08 43.33
CA THR A 174 -34.80 -16.83 43.54
C THR A 174 -35.73 -16.72 42.34
N ASP A 175 -35.83 -15.54 41.75
CA ASP A 175 -36.60 -15.23 40.55
C ASP A 175 -35.67 -14.76 39.43
N ALA A 176 -36.17 -14.71 38.20
CA ALA A 176 -35.45 -14.13 37.06
C ALA A 176 -35.46 -12.58 37.12
N SER A 177 -35.02 -12.04 38.25
CA SER A 177 -34.86 -10.61 38.53
C SER A 177 -33.65 -10.38 39.46
N THR A 178 -32.81 -9.40 39.12
CA THR A 178 -31.63 -9.05 39.93
C THR A 178 -31.98 -8.35 41.25
N SER A 179 -33.24 -7.92 41.41
CA SER A 179 -33.77 -7.38 42.67
C SER A 179 -34.35 -8.45 43.60
N SER A 180 -34.48 -9.70 43.13
CA SER A 180 -34.98 -10.79 43.95
C SER A 180 -33.91 -11.31 44.92
N LYS A 181 -34.33 -12.11 45.91
CA LYS A 181 -33.42 -12.66 46.92
C LYS A 181 -32.37 -13.56 46.27
N ALA A 182 -31.10 -13.37 46.60
CA ALA A 182 -30.04 -14.30 46.23
C ALA A 182 -30.17 -15.61 47.03
N LEU A 183 -30.23 -16.73 46.33
CA LEU A 183 -30.15 -18.07 46.92
C LEU A 183 -28.72 -18.41 47.31
N LYS A 184 -27.76 -18.12 46.44
CA LYS A 184 -26.34 -18.39 46.62
C LYS A 184 -25.51 -17.41 45.79
N SER A 185 -24.28 -17.14 46.23
CA SER A 185 -23.36 -16.20 45.60
C SER A 185 -21.99 -16.83 45.43
N TYR A 186 -21.31 -16.49 44.33
CA TYR A 186 -20.01 -17.04 43.95
C TYR A 186 -19.01 -15.91 43.66
N PRO A 187 -17.73 -16.04 44.05
CA PRO A 187 -16.71 -15.05 43.70
C PRO A 187 -16.44 -15.01 42.19
N THR A 188 -15.88 -13.89 41.69
CA THR A 188 -15.41 -13.77 40.29
C THR A 188 -14.45 -14.91 39.94
N GLY A 189 -14.61 -15.48 38.75
CA GLY A 189 -13.80 -16.58 38.23
C GLY A 189 -14.35 -17.97 38.55
N SER A 190 -15.36 -18.08 39.42
CA SER A 190 -16.00 -19.36 39.72
C SER A 190 -16.59 -19.99 38.46
N ILE A 191 -16.38 -21.30 38.29
CA ILE A 191 -16.99 -22.05 37.19
C ILE A 191 -18.38 -22.52 37.60
N LEU A 192 -19.39 -22.08 36.86
CA LEU A 192 -20.80 -22.32 37.13
C LEU A 192 -21.41 -23.15 36.01
N LYS A 193 -22.24 -24.12 36.38
CA LYS A 193 -23.03 -24.92 35.44
C LYS A 193 -24.49 -24.46 35.46
N TYR A 194 -25.04 -24.12 34.30
CA TYR A 194 -26.39 -23.59 34.15
C TYR A 194 -26.96 -23.95 32.78
N SER A 195 -28.28 -23.88 32.61
CA SER A 195 -28.92 -24.09 31.31
C SER A 195 -29.54 -22.80 30.76
N THR A 196 -29.64 -22.70 29.44
CA THR A 196 -30.41 -21.62 28.78
C THR A 196 -31.83 -21.58 29.34
N PHE A 197 -32.36 -20.40 29.63
CA PHE A 197 -33.71 -20.28 30.19
C PHE A 197 -34.56 -19.23 29.48
N SER A 198 -34.14 -17.96 29.43
CA SER A 198 -34.86 -16.90 28.70
C SER A 198 -33.87 -15.99 27.97
N ASN A 199 -34.34 -14.85 27.46
CA ASN A 199 -33.48 -13.91 26.73
C ASN A 199 -32.32 -13.40 27.60
N ASN A 200 -32.59 -13.05 28.86
CA ASN A 200 -31.62 -12.44 29.76
C ASN A 200 -31.21 -13.33 30.94
N TRP A 201 -31.77 -14.55 31.03
CA TRP A 201 -31.56 -15.41 32.18
C TRP A 201 -31.13 -16.83 31.79
N TYR A 202 -30.23 -17.38 32.58
CA TYR A 202 -29.96 -18.80 32.71
C TYR A 202 -30.68 -19.35 33.95
N GLN A 203 -30.91 -20.65 34.00
CA GLN A 203 -31.39 -21.35 35.19
C GLN A 203 -30.34 -22.35 35.70
N THR A 204 -30.27 -22.55 37.00
CA THR A 204 -29.39 -23.55 37.61
C THR A 204 -29.99 -24.11 38.90
N GLY A 205 -29.52 -25.28 39.32
CA GLY A 205 -29.86 -25.86 40.62
C GLY A 205 -28.77 -25.57 41.64
N VAL A 206 -29.14 -24.96 42.77
CA VAL A 206 -28.25 -24.75 43.92
C VAL A 206 -28.76 -25.49 45.14
N TYR A 207 -27.85 -26.05 45.94
CA TYR A 207 -28.21 -26.70 47.21
C TYR A 207 -28.12 -25.69 48.36
N ILE A 208 -29.22 -25.53 49.09
CA ILE A 208 -29.33 -24.71 50.30
C ILE A 208 -29.76 -25.63 51.44
N ASN A 209 -28.90 -25.81 52.45
CA ASN A 209 -29.13 -26.73 53.57
C ASN A 209 -29.52 -28.15 53.11
N GLY A 210 -28.83 -28.69 52.10
CA GLY A 210 -29.09 -30.03 51.54
C GLY A 210 -30.26 -30.10 50.56
N VAL A 211 -31.10 -29.06 50.45
CA VAL A 211 -32.25 -29.05 49.54
C VAL A 211 -31.90 -28.37 48.22
N LYS A 212 -32.13 -29.05 47.09
CA LYS A 212 -31.96 -28.49 45.75
C LYS A 212 -33.06 -27.46 45.47
N LYS A 213 -32.65 -26.23 45.12
CA LYS A 213 -33.53 -25.14 44.68
C LYS A 213 -33.13 -24.70 43.28
N THR A 214 -34.12 -24.46 42.43
CA THR A 214 -33.91 -23.80 41.14
C THR A 214 -33.71 -22.31 41.37
N GLY A 215 -32.73 -21.72 40.70
CA GLY A 215 -32.51 -20.29 40.69
C GLY A 215 -31.99 -19.81 39.35
N TYR A 216 -31.88 -18.49 39.22
CA TYR A 216 -31.65 -17.82 37.93
C TYR A 216 -30.41 -16.95 37.97
N ILE A 217 -29.63 -16.97 36.88
CA ILE A 217 -28.41 -16.15 36.74
C ILE A 217 -28.62 -15.21 35.55
N HIS A 218 -28.39 -13.93 35.75
CA HIS A 218 -28.47 -12.96 34.67
C HIS A 218 -27.31 -13.17 33.69
N LYS A 219 -27.57 -13.20 32.37
CA LYS A 219 -26.55 -13.50 31.36
C LYS A 219 -25.35 -12.56 31.41
N SER A 220 -25.53 -11.28 31.75
CA SER A 220 -24.41 -10.33 31.87
C SER A 220 -23.51 -10.54 33.11
N HIS A 221 -23.85 -11.47 33.99
CA HIS A 221 -23.04 -11.78 35.17
C HIS A 221 -22.07 -12.94 34.94
N VAL A 222 -22.19 -13.62 33.80
CA VAL A 222 -21.37 -14.78 33.43
C VAL A 222 -20.94 -14.69 31.98
N GLU A 223 -19.82 -15.31 31.63
CA GLU A 223 -19.48 -15.62 30.23
C GLU A 223 -19.53 -17.13 30.02
N ASN A 224 -20.01 -17.58 28.87
CA ASN A 224 -20.12 -19.01 28.59
C ASN A 224 -18.76 -19.60 28.21
N ALA A 225 -18.56 -20.85 28.62
CA ALA A 225 -17.48 -21.67 28.11
C ALA A 225 -17.74 -22.10 26.66
N ILE A 226 -16.65 -22.30 25.91
CA ILE A 226 -16.62 -22.78 24.53
C ILE A 226 -16.99 -24.27 24.56
N GLN A 227 -18.01 -24.64 23.79
CA GLN A 227 -18.56 -26.01 23.80
C GLN A 227 -17.62 -27.04 23.16
N ASN A 228 -16.84 -26.63 22.15
CA ASN A 228 -15.87 -27.47 21.46
C ASN A 228 -14.46 -26.87 21.64
N PRO A 229 -13.79 -27.16 22.77
CA PRO A 229 -12.51 -26.57 23.08
C PRO A 229 -11.42 -27.13 22.17
N GLU A 230 -10.54 -26.25 21.68
CA GLU A 230 -9.38 -26.59 20.85
C GLU A 230 -8.11 -26.54 21.68
N TRP A 231 -7.25 -27.55 21.54
CA TRP A 231 -5.96 -27.60 22.21
C TRP A 231 -4.92 -26.79 21.43
N LEU A 232 -4.21 -25.93 22.17
CA LEU A 232 -3.22 -24.99 21.66
C LEU A 232 -1.92 -25.12 22.47
N ASN A 233 -0.82 -24.79 21.81
CA ASN A 233 0.43 -24.45 22.48
C ASN A 233 0.61 -22.93 22.45
N GLY A 234 1.34 -22.37 23.41
CA GLY A 234 1.67 -20.95 23.43
C GLY A 234 2.83 -20.60 24.34
N VAL A 235 3.28 -19.36 24.22
CA VAL A 235 4.42 -18.81 24.93
C VAL A 235 3.94 -17.97 26.11
N ALA A 236 4.50 -18.23 27.30
CA ALA A 236 4.27 -17.41 28.48
C ALA A 236 4.88 -16.01 28.30
N LEU A 237 4.05 -14.95 28.43
CA LEU A 237 4.46 -13.57 28.24
C LEU A 237 4.89 -12.87 29.55
N LYS A 238 4.40 -13.32 30.70
CA LYS A 238 4.67 -12.69 32.01
C LYS A 238 5.66 -13.52 32.83
N SER A 239 6.37 -12.85 33.73
CA SER A 239 7.24 -13.51 34.72
C SER A 239 6.72 -13.22 36.14
N PRO A 240 6.06 -14.18 36.81
CA PRO A 240 5.58 -15.45 36.26
C PRO A 240 4.26 -15.32 35.48
N THR A 241 4.03 -16.24 34.53
CA THR A 241 2.70 -16.56 34.01
C THR A 241 2.09 -17.64 34.90
N SER A 242 0.98 -17.32 35.57
CA SER A 242 0.31 -18.21 36.51
C SER A 242 -0.86 -18.97 35.89
N VAL A 243 -0.99 -20.23 36.33
CA VAL A 243 -2.20 -21.05 36.18
C VAL A 243 -2.99 -20.91 37.48
N TYR A 244 -4.20 -20.39 37.38
CA TYR A 244 -5.04 -20.00 38.51
C TYR A 244 -6.04 -21.10 38.89
N THR A 245 -6.46 -21.16 40.16
CA THR A 245 -7.51 -22.10 40.64
C THR A 245 -8.84 -21.83 39.96
N ASP A 246 -9.18 -20.54 39.80
CA ASP A 246 -10.41 -20.06 39.20
C ASP A 246 -10.07 -19.20 37.98
N ALA A 247 -11.04 -18.94 37.11
CA ALA A 247 -10.89 -18.04 35.97
C ALA A 247 -10.90 -16.56 36.42
N SER A 248 -10.02 -16.23 37.38
CA SER A 248 -9.77 -14.90 37.91
C SER A 248 -8.29 -14.73 38.26
N THR A 249 -7.70 -13.60 37.88
CA THR A 249 -6.29 -13.28 38.16
C THR A 249 -6.03 -12.95 39.63
N SER A 250 -7.08 -12.73 40.42
CA SER A 250 -7.02 -12.57 41.88
C SER A 250 -7.13 -13.89 42.64
N SER A 251 -7.42 -15.00 41.96
CA SER A 251 -7.51 -16.31 42.60
C SER A 251 -6.13 -16.91 42.87
N LYS A 252 -6.07 -18.00 43.64
CA LYS A 252 -4.82 -18.63 44.03
C LYS A 252 -4.12 -19.22 42.81
N ALA A 253 -2.83 -18.95 42.65
CA ALA A 253 -2.01 -19.65 41.66
C ALA A 253 -1.79 -21.11 42.06
N LEU A 254 -2.15 -22.04 41.17
CA LEU A 254 -1.84 -23.47 41.28
C LEU A 254 -0.38 -23.74 40.93
N LYS A 255 0.10 -23.11 39.86
CA LYS A 255 1.47 -23.24 39.35
C LYS A 255 1.84 -22.00 38.55
N SER A 256 3.14 -21.69 38.48
CA SER A 256 3.66 -20.51 37.81
C SER A 256 4.85 -20.87 36.93
N TYR A 257 4.97 -20.21 35.78
CA TYR A 257 5.99 -20.47 34.77
C TYR A 257 6.75 -19.18 34.43
N PRO A 258 8.07 -19.23 34.19
CA PRO A 258 8.83 -18.06 33.75
C PRO A 258 8.42 -17.63 32.32
N THR A 259 8.67 -16.36 31.98
CA THR A 259 8.50 -15.84 30.60
C THR A 259 9.25 -16.70 29.60
N GLY A 260 8.61 -16.99 28.47
CA GLY A 260 9.16 -17.82 27.40
C GLY A 260 8.84 -19.31 27.52
N SER A 261 8.29 -19.77 28.65
CA SER A 261 7.88 -21.18 28.80
C SER A 261 6.83 -21.55 27.76
N ILE A 262 6.94 -22.74 27.19
CA ILE A 262 5.93 -23.29 26.28
C ILE A 262 4.86 -24.01 27.11
N LEU A 263 3.62 -23.56 26.96
CA LEU A 263 2.47 -24.05 27.71
C LEU A 263 1.45 -24.66 26.75
N THR A 264 0.82 -25.75 27.18
CA THR A 264 -0.28 -26.40 26.46
C THR A 264 -1.58 -26.17 27.21
N TYR A 265 -2.60 -25.71 26.51
CA TYR A 265 -3.90 -25.34 27.10
C TYR A 265 -5.01 -25.43 26.05
N SER A 266 -6.26 -25.56 26.48
CA SER A 266 -7.42 -25.55 25.60
C SER A 266 -8.17 -24.23 25.65
N THR A 267 -8.84 -23.87 24.55
CA THR A 267 -9.80 -22.75 24.56
C THR A 267 -10.88 -23.02 25.61
N PHE A 268 -11.25 -22.00 26.39
CA PHE A 268 -12.22 -22.16 27.46
C PHE A 268 -13.30 -21.09 27.44
N SER A 269 -12.95 -19.82 27.57
CA SER A 269 -13.92 -18.72 27.51
C SER A 269 -13.37 -17.57 26.67
N ASN A 270 -14.05 -16.42 26.67
CA ASN A 270 -13.58 -15.23 25.98
C ASN A 270 -12.19 -14.80 26.47
N ASN A 271 -11.95 -14.80 27.78
CA ASN A 271 -10.73 -14.27 28.39
C ASN A 271 -9.81 -15.33 28.99
N TRP A 272 -10.23 -16.60 29.00
CA TRP A 272 -9.52 -17.67 29.68
C TRP A 272 -9.26 -18.87 28.79
N TYR A 273 -8.10 -19.49 29.01
CA TYR A 273 -7.77 -20.84 28.62
C TYR A 273 -7.87 -21.77 29.83
N GLU A 274 -8.09 -23.05 29.58
CA GLU A 274 -8.07 -24.11 30.59
C GLU A 274 -6.84 -25.01 30.38
N THR A 275 -6.21 -25.45 31.46
CA THR A 275 -5.09 -26.40 31.38
C THR A 275 -5.03 -27.30 32.61
N GLY A 276 -4.42 -28.48 32.44
CA GLY A 276 -4.14 -29.39 33.54
C GLY A 276 -2.70 -29.22 34.06
N VAL A 277 -2.55 -28.95 35.35
CA VAL A 277 -1.24 -28.90 36.02
C VAL A 277 -1.14 -29.98 37.10
N TYR A 278 0.04 -30.59 37.25
CA TYR A 278 0.30 -31.55 38.33
C TYR A 278 0.86 -30.84 39.56
N ILE A 279 0.23 -31.07 40.72
CA ILE A 279 0.68 -30.59 42.03
C ILE A 279 0.80 -31.80 42.93
N ASN A 280 2.02 -32.09 43.42
CA ASN A 280 2.31 -33.26 44.23
C ASN A 280 1.79 -34.57 43.59
N GLY A 281 1.98 -34.74 42.28
CA GLY A 281 1.53 -35.91 41.51
C GLY A 281 0.04 -35.93 41.14
N VAL A 282 -0.78 -35.02 41.68
CA VAL A 282 -2.22 -34.95 41.39
C VAL A 282 -2.49 -33.92 40.30
N LYS A 283 -3.17 -34.34 39.22
CA LYS A 283 -3.63 -33.44 38.14
C LYS A 283 -4.75 -32.55 38.67
N LYS A 284 -4.59 -31.23 38.52
CA LYS A 284 -5.61 -30.21 38.80
C LYS A 284 -5.88 -29.39 37.55
N THR A 285 -7.15 -29.10 37.30
CA THR A 285 -7.56 -28.14 36.29
C THR A 285 -7.31 -26.73 36.81
N GLY A 286 -6.81 -25.85 35.95
CA GLY A 286 -6.65 -24.44 36.24
C GLY A 286 -6.74 -23.58 34.99
N TYR A 287 -6.72 -22.27 35.19
CA TYR A 287 -7.06 -21.31 34.15
C TYR A 287 -5.92 -20.34 33.88
N ILE A 288 -5.68 -20.02 32.61
CA ILE A 288 -4.67 -19.04 32.19
C ILE A 288 -5.40 -17.89 31.50
N HIS A 289 -5.15 -16.66 31.93
CA HIS A 289 -5.71 -15.50 31.26
C HIS A 289 -5.07 -15.32 29.87
N LYS A 290 -5.86 -15.09 28.82
CA LYS A 290 -5.37 -15.03 27.43
C LYS A 290 -4.27 -13.98 27.23
N SER A 291 -4.31 -12.86 27.95
CA SER A 291 -3.26 -11.83 27.84
C SER A 291 -1.92 -12.19 28.51
N HIS A 292 -1.83 -13.35 29.17
CA HIS A 292 -0.59 -13.82 29.80
C HIS A 292 0.21 -14.77 28.89
N VAL A 293 -0.34 -15.11 27.73
CA VAL A 293 0.26 -16.01 26.75
C VAL A 293 0.03 -15.49 25.33
N GLU A 294 0.90 -15.86 24.40
CA GLU A 294 0.61 -15.76 22.96
C GLU A 294 0.53 -17.16 22.37
N ASN A 295 -0.41 -17.38 21.45
CA ASN A 295 -0.59 -18.70 20.85
C ASN A 295 0.51 -18.99 19.83
N ALA A 296 0.90 -20.26 19.77
CA ALA A 296 1.70 -20.78 18.68
C ALA A 296 0.85 -20.87 17.39
N ILE A 297 1.52 -20.81 16.26
CA ILE A 297 0.97 -20.96 14.92
C ILE A 297 0.71 -22.46 14.69
N GLN A 298 -0.53 -22.82 14.35
CA GLN A 298 -0.93 -24.23 14.19
C GLN A 298 -0.25 -24.91 12.98
N ASN A 299 -0.01 -24.16 11.91
CA ASN A 299 0.64 -24.65 10.69
C ASN A 299 1.95 -23.87 10.45
N PRO A 300 3.06 -24.29 11.08
CA PRO A 300 4.32 -23.57 10.97
C PRO A 300 4.94 -23.75 9.57
N GLU A 301 5.50 -22.67 9.04
CA GLU A 301 6.18 -22.63 7.74
C GLU A 301 7.69 -22.52 7.96
N TRP A 302 8.47 -23.32 7.23
CA TRP A 302 9.93 -23.27 7.25
C TRP A 302 10.44 -22.18 6.33
N LEU A 303 11.31 -21.32 6.87
CA LEU A 303 11.85 -20.13 6.24
C LEU A 303 13.37 -20.10 6.37
N ASN A 304 14.02 -19.40 5.46
CA ASN A 304 15.41 -18.98 5.61
C ASN A 304 15.47 -17.49 5.89
N GLY A 305 16.43 -17.06 6.71
CA GLY A 305 16.61 -15.66 7.07
C GLY A 305 18.06 -15.30 7.33
N VAL A 306 18.32 -14.02 7.56
CA VAL A 306 19.63 -13.49 7.94
C VAL A 306 19.62 -13.00 9.38
N ALA A 307 20.69 -13.29 10.11
CA ALA A 307 20.93 -12.78 11.46
C ALA A 307 21.12 -11.25 11.44
N LEU A 308 20.36 -10.51 12.24
CA LEU A 308 20.42 -9.03 12.28
C LEU A 308 21.28 -8.48 13.42
N LYS A 309 21.47 -9.24 14.50
CA LYS A 309 22.26 -8.83 15.67
C LYS A 309 23.57 -9.61 15.77
N SER A 310 24.57 -9.00 16.42
CA SER A 310 25.84 -9.65 16.74
C SER A 310 25.96 -9.81 18.26
N PRO A 311 25.82 -11.02 18.83
CA PRO A 311 25.31 -12.22 18.18
C PRO A 311 23.78 -12.23 18.04
N THR A 312 23.27 -13.00 17.08
CA THR A 312 21.88 -13.46 17.04
C THR A 312 21.83 -14.82 17.71
N SER A 313 21.12 -14.90 18.84
CA SER A 313 21.06 -16.11 19.66
C SER A 313 19.81 -16.92 19.40
N VAL A 314 19.98 -18.24 19.44
CA VAL A 314 18.92 -19.24 19.59
C VAL A 314 18.80 -19.52 21.08
N TYR A 315 17.63 -19.29 21.65
CA TYR A 315 17.36 -19.33 23.08
C TYR A 315 16.73 -20.66 23.49
N THR A 316 16.92 -21.10 24.74
CA THR A 316 16.29 -22.30 25.30
C THR A 316 14.78 -22.17 25.36
N ASP A 317 14.31 -20.99 25.73
CA ASP A 317 12.90 -20.64 25.86
C ASP A 317 12.60 -19.48 24.91
N ALA A 318 11.31 -19.23 24.63
CA ALA A 318 10.88 -18.10 23.83
C ALA A 318 10.96 -16.78 24.65
N SER A 319 12.15 -16.49 25.19
CA SER A 319 12.50 -15.29 25.94
C SER A 319 13.96 -14.90 25.68
N ILE A 320 14.20 -13.61 25.43
CA ILE A 320 15.55 -13.08 25.17
C ILE A 320 16.44 -13.05 26.44
N SER A 321 15.83 -13.24 27.62
CA SER A 321 16.56 -13.38 28.89
C SER A 321 16.90 -14.84 29.23
N SER A 322 16.40 -15.81 28.44
CA SER A 322 16.71 -17.22 28.67
C SER A 322 18.09 -17.59 28.14
N LYS A 323 18.56 -18.80 28.47
CA LYS A 323 19.91 -19.24 28.14
C LYS A 323 20.06 -19.36 26.62
N ALA A 324 21.13 -18.81 26.06
CA ALA A 324 21.48 -19.04 24.66
C ALA A 324 21.98 -20.49 24.47
N LEU A 325 21.34 -21.22 23.56
CA LEU A 325 21.76 -22.53 23.07
C LEU A 325 22.92 -22.42 22.08
N LYS A 326 22.81 -21.48 21.15
CA LYS A 326 23.79 -21.21 20.09
C LYS A 326 23.67 -19.77 19.62
N SER A 327 24.76 -19.21 19.10
CA SER A 327 24.82 -17.82 18.66
C SER A 327 25.49 -17.71 17.29
N TYR A 328 25.01 -16.78 16.46
CA TYR A 328 25.48 -16.56 15.10
C TYR A 328 25.89 -15.08 14.90
N PRO A 329 26.98 -14.78 14.16
CA PRO A 329 27.33 -13.41 13.82
C PRO A 329 26.30 -12.78 12.87
N THR A 330 26.21 -11.45 12.84
CA THR A 330 25.32 -10.71 11.92
C THR A 330 25.58 -11.11 10.47
N GLY A 331 24.50 -11.29 9.70
CA GLY A 331 24.53 -11.69 8.30
C GLY A 331 24.64 -13.20 8.07
N SER A 332 24.73 -14.02 9.12
CA SER A 332 24.65 -15.48 9.00
C SER A 332 23.29 -15.92 8.46
N ILE A 333 23.27 -16.94 7.60
CA ILE A 333 22.03 -17.58 7.18
C ILE A 333 21.49 -18.45 8.30
N LEU A 334 20.21 -18.30 8.59
CA LEU A 334 19.46 -19.03 9.61
C LEU A 334 18.31 -19.76 8.93
N THR A 335 18.03 -20.99 9.38
CA THR A 335 16.84 -21.74 8.98
C THR A 335 15.96 -21.93 10.19
N TYR A 336 14.69 -21.55 10.09
CA TYR A 336 13.76 -21.55 11.22
C TYR A 336 12.33 -21.71 10.72
N SER A 337 11.43 -22.18 11.57
CA SER A 337 9.99 -22.21 11.29
C SER A 337 9.27 -21.07 12.00
N THR A 338 8.14 -20.63 11.43
CA THR A 338 7.21 -19.76 12.17
C THR A 338 6.74 -20.47 13.43
N PHE A 339 6.63 -19.76 14.54
CA PHE A 339 6.24 -20.37 15.82
C PHE A 339 5.16 -19.58 16.54
N SER A 340 5.39 -18.31 16.86
CA SER A 340 4.39 -17.46 17.51
C SER A 340 4.40 -16.07 16.87
N ASN A 341 3.66 -15.12 17.47
CA ASN A 341 3.67 -13.75 17.00
C ASN A 341 5.09 -13.15 17.05
N ASN A 342 5.85 -13.38 18.12
CA ASN A 342 7.16 -12.76 18.35
C ASN A 342 8.36 -13.70 18.14
N TRP A 343 8.12 -15.00 17.95
CA TRP A 343 9.18 -16.00 17.91
C TRP A 343 9.14 -16.88 16.67
N TYR A 344 10.33 -17.26 16.21
CA TYR A 344 10.59 -18.40 15.35
C TYR A 344 11.10 -19.57 16.19
N GLU A 345 10.90 -20.79 15.70
CA GLU A 345 11.46 -22.01 16.28
C GLU A 345 12.53 -22.60 15.34
N THR A 346 13.57 -23.20 15.89
CA THR A 346 14.63 -23.85 15.10
C THR A 346 15.29 -24.98 15.87
N GLY A 347 15.87 -25.94 15.13
CA GLY A 347 16.68 -27.01 15.71
C GLY A 347 18.16 -26.68 15.63
N VAL A 348 18.86 -26.69 16.76
CA VAL A 348 20.33 -26.55 16.83
C VAL A 348 20.96 -27.78 17.44
N TYR A 349 22.13 -28.19 16.94
CA TYR A 349 22.90 -29.30 17.52
C TYR A 349 23.87 -28.77 18.57
N ILE A 350 23.81 -29.33 19.79
CA ILE A 350 24.77 -29.09 20.87
C ILE A 350 25.37 -30.43 21.26
N ASN A 351 26.69 -30.57 21.10
CA ASN A 351 27.41 -31.82 21.36
C ASN A 351 26.76 -33.03 20.66
N GLY A 352 26.37 -32.87 19.39
CA GLY A 352 25.71 -33.92 18.59
C GLY A 352 24.22 -34.12 18.87
N VAL A 353 23.66 -33.52 19.92
CA VAL A 353 22.24 -33.66 20.27
C VAL A 353 21.43 -32.49 19.70
N LYS A 354 20.40 -32.79 18.91
CA LYS A 354 19.45 -31.78 18.40
C LYS A 354 18.61 -31.24 19.57
N LYS A 355 18.59 -29.93 19.74
CA LYS A 355 17.73 -29.20 20.68
C LYS A 355 16.87 -28.21 19.92
N THR A 356 15.60 -28.13 20.30
CA THR A 356 14.72 -27.05 19.86
C THR A 356 15.09 -25.77 20.60
N GLY A 357 15.07 -24.65 19.89
CA GLY A 357 15.25 -23.34 20.47
C GLY A 357 14.55 -22.26 19.67
N TYR A 358 14.58 -21.04 20.20
CA TYR A 358 13.73 -19.96 19.72
C TYR A 358 14.55 -18.74 19.31
N ILE A 359 14.16 -18.10 18.21
CA ILE A 359 14.78 -16.85 17.73
C ILE A 359 13.71 -15.76 17.75
N HIS A 360 14.00 -14.66 18.42
CA HIS A 360 13.08 -13.51 18.42
C HIS A 360 13.00 -12.92 17.00
N LYS A 361 11.80 -12.63 16.50
CA LYS A 361 11.62 -12.18 15.10
C LYS A 361 12.40 -10.91 14.77
N SER A 362 12.60 -9.99 15.72
CA SER A 362 13.40 -8.78 15.50
C SER A 362 14.91 -9.03 15.35
N HIS A 363 15.37 -10.27 15.54
CA HIS A 363 16.78 -10.66 15.39
C HIS A 363 17.07 -11.34 14.05
N ALA A 364 16.05 -11.58 13.22
CA ALA A 364 16.20 -12.21 11.92
C ALA A 364 15.39 -11.47 10.86
N GLU A 365 15.90 -11.43 9.63
CA GLU A 365 15.18 -10.91 8.46
C GLU A 365 15.02 -12.03 7.44
N THR A 366 13.77 -12.33 7.08
CA THR A 366 13.45 -13.44 6.17
C THR A 366 13.95 -13.15 4.74
N ILE A 367 14.52 -14.19 4.13
CA ILE A 367 14.94 -14.22 2.72
C ILE A 367 13.70 -14.43 1.85
N THR A 368 13.63 -13.76 0.71
CA THR A 368 12.51 -13.94 -0.24
C THR A 368 12.65 -15.26 -1.01
N ASP A 369 11.58 -16.05 -1.06
CA ASP A 369 11.58 -17.34 -1.77
C ASP A 369 11.71 -17.19 -3.29
N ASN A 370 11.19 -16.09 -3.85
CA ASN A 370 11.19 -15.82 -5.29
C ASN A 370 12.21 -14.73 -5.65
N GLN A 371 13.50 -15.08 -5.60
CA GLN A 371 14.57 -14.15 -5.93
C GLN A 371 14.53 -13.72 -7.41
N LYS A 372 14.40 -12.41 -7.67
CA LYS A 372 14.38 -11.82 -9.01
C LYS A 372 15.76 -11.26 -9.37
N SER A 373 16.22 -11.52 -10.59
CA SER A 373 17.45 -10.94 -11.11
C SER A 373 17.23 -9.48 -11.50
N LEU A 374 18.13 -8.60 -11.04
CA LEU A 374 18.09 -7.16 -11.23
C LEU A 374 19.47 -6.64 -11.68
N SER A 375 19.47 -5.44 -12.25
CA SER A 375 20.69 -4.65 -12.48
C SER A 375 20.45 -3.23 -12.01
N GLY A 376 21.39 -2.68 -11.26
CA GLY A 376 21.34 -1.30 -10.74
C GLY A 376 22.73 -0.70 -10.65
N TYR A 377 22.84 0.53 -10.15
CA TYR A 377 24.10 1.27 -10.11
C TYR A 377 24.53 1.58 -8.68
N GLY A 378 25.82 1.34 -8.38
CA GLY A 378 26.38 1.63 -7.06
C GLY A 378 26.49 3.13 -6.80
N ILE A 379 25.94 3.62 -5.70
CA ILE A 379 25.95 5.06 -5.34
C ILE A 379 26.85 5.40 -4.16
N LYS A 380 27.71 4.46 -3.73
CA LYS A 380 28.75 4.71 -2.73
C LYS A 380 30.10 4.71 -3.41
N ASN A 381 31.04 5.48 -2.86
CA ASN A 381 32.42 5.51 -3.34
C ASN A 381 33.37 4.98 -2.26
N PRO A 382 33.75 3.68 -2.28
CA PRO A 382 33.27 2.63 -3.19
C PRO A 382 31.97 1.94 -2.69
N THR A 383 31.18 1.38 -3.62
CA THR A 383 30.11 0.43 -3.32
C THR A 383 30.73 -0.94 -3.04
N LYS A 384 30.37 -1.54 -1.91
CA LYS A 384 30.99 -2.78 -1.41
C LYS A 384 30.04 -3.96 -1.58
N VAL A 385 30.58 -5.10 -2.01
CA VAL A 385 29.95 -6.41 -1.94
C VAL A 385 30.55 -7.15 -0.75
N TYR A 386 29.72 -7.49 0.23
CA TYR A 386 30.12 -8.05 1.51
C TYR A 386 30.06 -9.58 1.52
N SER A 387 30.86 -10.24 2.38
CA SER A 387 30.88 -11.70 2.49
C SER A 387 29.66 -12.29 3.21
N LEU A 388 29.02 -11.48 4.06
CA LEU A 388 27.73 -11.78 4.69
C LEU A 388 26.78 -10.60 4.48
N ALA A 389 25.48 -10.80 4.73
CA ALA A 389 24.48 -9.74 4.70
C ALA A 389 24.61 -8.82 5.92
N SER A 390 25.78 -8.20 6.07
CA SER A 390 26.19 -7.34 7.18
C SER A 390 27.26 -6.37 6.70
N LYS A 391 27.08 -5.07 7.01
CA LYS A 391 28.08 -4.03 6.70
C LYS A 391 29.35 -4.15 7.55
N GLN A 392 29.30 -4.94 8.62
CA GLN A 392 30.45 -5.27 9.49
C GLN A 392 31.27 -6.44 8.94
N SER A 393 30.75 -7.21 7.98
CA SER A 393 31.47 -8.33 7.39
C SER A 393 32.53 -7.87 6.38
N LYS A 394 33.46 -8.77 6.03
CA LYS A 394 34.57 -8.47 5.13
C LYS A 394 34.04 -8.15 3.72
N PRO A 395 34.45 -7.03 3.09
CA PRO A 395 34.18 -6.80 1.67
C PRO A 395 34.90 -7.85 0.81
N LEU A 396 34.14 -8.54 -0.03
CA LEU A 396 34.64 -9.46 -1.05
C LEU A 396 35.15 -8.71 -2.28
N LYS A 397 34.44 -7.67 -2.69
CA LYS A 397 34.77 -6.85 -3.86
C LYS A 397 34.26 -5.43 -3.67
N VAL A 398 34.96 -4.46 -4.27
CA VAL A 398 34.58 -3.04 -4.26
C VAL A 398 34.42 -2.54 -5.69
N TYR A 399 33.49 -1.60 -5.87
CA TYR A 399 33.14 -1.01 -7.15
C TYR A 399 33.12 0.51 -7.04
N ASN A 400 33.63 1.20 -8.04
CA ASN A 400 33.62 2.65 -8.09
C ASN A 400 32.19 3.19 -8.18
N TYR A 401 32.01 4.44 -7.76
CA TYR A 401 30.74 5.14 -7.90
C TYR A 401 30.18 5.04 -9.33
N GLY A 402 28.90 4.73 -9.44
CA GLY A 402 28.18 4.56 -10.70
C GLY A 402 28.41 3.22 -11.41
N SER A 403 29.15 2.28 -10.83
CA SER A 403 29.35 0.97 -11.47
C SER A 403 28.01 0.22 -11.61
N LYS A 404 27.75 -0.34 -12.80
CA LYS A 404 26.61 -1.22 -13.03
C LYS A 404 26.84 -2.57 -12.36
N LEU A 405 25.91 -2.99 -11.52
CA LEU A 405 25.98 -4.19 -10.68
C LEU A 405 24.80 -5.11 -11.01
N LYS A 406 25.08 -6.41 -11.15
CA LYS A 406 24.06 -7.46 -11.34
C LYS A 406 23.90 -8.24 -10.03
N PHE A 407 22.67 -8.40 -9.58
CA PHE A 407 22.34 -9.03 -8.30
C PHE A 407 20.92 -9.58 -8.33
N LYS A 408 20.52 -10.31 -7.29
CA LYS A 408 19.17 -10.81 -7.08
C LYS A 408 18.55 -10.17 -5.85
N THR A 409 17.22 -10.07 -5.81
CA THR A 409 16.51 -9.80 -4.54
C THR A 409 16.87 -10.87 -3.52
N PHE A 410 17.01 -10.49 -2.25
CA PHE A 410 17.44 -11.43 -1.22
C PHE A 410 16.68 -11.18 0.08
N THR A 411 16.88 -10.03 0.73
CA THR A 411 16.04 -9.59 1.85
C THR A 411 15.55 -8.17 1.60
N LYS A 412 14.77 -7.59 2.53
CA LYS A 412 14.33 -6.19 2.43
C LYS A 412 15.53 -5.21 2.37
N ASN A 413 16.62 -5.51 3.07
CA ASN A 413 17.78 -4.62 3.18
C ASN A 413 19.00 -5.07 2.36
N TRP A 414 18.96 -6.26 1.76
CA TRP A 414 20.10 -6.84 1.07
C TRP A 414 19.72 -7.43 -0.29
N TYR A 415 20.61 -7.23 -1.25
CA TYR A 415 20.68 -7.97 -2.51
C TYR A 415 21.75 -9.05 -2.43
N GLU A 416 21.57 -10.15 -3.15
CA GLU A 416 22.58 -11.20 -3.33
C GLU A 416 23.28 -11.00 -4.68
N ALA A 417 24.60 -10.87 -4.67
CA ALA A 417 25.42 -10.69 -5.85
C ALA A 417 26.36 -11.88 -6.06
N THR A 418 26.64 -12.20 -7.32
CA THR A 418 27.73 -13.09 -7.69
C THR A 418 28.95 -12.24 -8.04
N VAL A 419 30.07 -12.44 -7.36
CA VAL A 419 31.34 -11.79 -7.66
C VAL A 419 32.41 -12.83 -7.99
N TYR A 420 33.37 -12.45 -8.84
CA TYR A 420 34.52 -13.28 -9.16
C TYR A 420 35.78 -12.69 -8.52
N ILE A 421 36.50 -13.52 -7.77
CA ILE A 421 37.78 -13.21 -7.11
C ILE A 421 38.78 -14.26 -7.59
N ASN A 422 39.86 -13.84 -8.26
CA ASN A 422 40.86 -14.74 -8.85
C ASN A 422 40.23 -15.83 -9.76
N GLY A 423 39.20 -15.47 -10.53
CA GLY A 423 38.46 -16.39 -11.40
C GLY A 423 37.45 -17.30 -10.70
N GLN A 424 37.44 -17.37 -9.36
CA GLN A 424 36.51 -18.18 -8.58
C GLN A 424 35.22 -17.41 -8.27
N LYS A 425 34.09 -18.11 -8.35
CA LYS A 425 32.75 -17.56 -8.08
C LYS A 425 32.49 -17.52 -6.58
N HIS A 426 32.10 -16.35 -6.06
CA HIS A 426 31.67 -16.15 -4.69
C HIS A 426 30.28 -15.50 -4.64
N THR A 427 29.47 -15.93 -3.68
CA THR A 427 28.24 -15.22 -3.30
C THR A 427 28.59 -14.11 -2.32
N GLY A 428 28.10 -12.91 -2.58
CA GLY A 428 28.23 -11.77 -1.68
C GLY A 428 26.95 -10.96 -1.61
N TYR A 429 26.94 -9.93 -0.77
CA TYR A 429 25.73 -9.20 -0.44
C TYR A 429 25.93 -7.70 -0.59
N ILE A 430 24.94 -7.01 -1.17
CA ILE A 430 24.98 -5.56 -1.38
C ILE A 430 23.81 -4.96 -0.60
N HIS A 431 24.08 -3.93 0.20
CA HIS A 431 23.01 -3.27 0.92
C HIS A 431 22.12 -2.48 -0.05
N THR A 432 20.80 -2.57 0.08
CA THR A 432 19.86 -1.99 -0.90
C THR A 432 20.02 -0.48 -1.06
N LYS A 433 20.28 0.25 0.05
CA LYS A 433 20.59 1.70 0.04
C LYS A 433 21.90 2.10 -0.65
N ASP A 434 22.72 1.14 -1.06
CA ASP A 434 23.98 1.41 -1.76
C ASP A 434 23.81 1.27 -3.29
N ILE A 435 22.59 1.01 -3.75
CA ILE A 435 22.19 0.85 -5.17
C ILE A 435 21.09 1.87 -5.51
N THR A 436 21.14 2.42 -6.73
CA THR A 436 20.04 3.16 -7.36
C THR A 436 19.60 2.52 -8.67
N PHE A 437 18.36 2.80 -9.06
CA PHE A 437 17.80 2.51 -10.38
C PHE A 437 17.44 3.81 -11.14
N GLU A 438 17.65 4.96 -10.52
CA GLU A 438 17.33 6.29 -11.04
C GLU A 438 18.57 6.99 -11.61
N ASP A 439 18.34 8.06 -12.38
CA ASP A 439 19.38 8.96 -12.90
C ASP A 439 20.26 9.51 -11.77
N ILE A 440 21.55 9.58 -12.05
CA ILE A 440 22.57 10.03 -11.10
C ILE A 440 23.02 11.43 -11.51
N ALA A 441 22.73 12.41 -10.67
CA ALA A 441 23.14 13.80 -10.87
C ALA A 441 24.16 14.23 -9.80
N VAL A 442 25.39 14.52 -10.24
CA VAL A 442 26.44 15.14 -9.44
C VAL A 442 26.43 16.65 -9.70
N LYS A 443 26.71 17.45 -8.68
CA LYS A 443 26.83 18.91 -8.80
C LYS A 443 28.30 19.32 -8.71
N THR A 444 28.80 20.00 -9.73
CA THR A 444 30.14 20.62 -9.70
C THR A 444 29.98 22.10 -9.39
N ASN A 445 30.44 22.52 -8.21
CA ASN A 445 30.35 23.91 -7.78
C ASN A 445 31.59 24.70 -8.23
N TYR A 446 31.38 25.89 -8.77
CA TYR A 446 32.42 26.85 -9.13
C TYR A 446 32.34 28.07 -8.22
N ASN A 447 33.48 28.61 -7.79
CA ASN A 447 33.53 29.85 -7.01
C ASN A 447 33.46 31.11 -7.91
N LEU A 448 32.65 31.02 -8.96
CA LEU A 448 32.45 32.01 -10.01
C LEU A 448 30.96 32.34 -10.07
N THR A 449 30.58 33.62 -10.15
CA THR A 449 29.17 33.98 -10.37
C THR A 449 28.81 33.85 -11.84
N LEU A 450 27.52 33.68 -12.15
CA LEU A 450 27.06 33.59 -13.54
C LEU A 450 27.32 34.91 -14.31
N ALA A 451 27.27 36.05 -13.62
CA ALA A 451 27.58 37.36 -14.19
C ALA A 451 29.06 37.48 -14.56
N ASP A 452 29.97 37.07 -13.66
CA ASP A 452 31.41 37.05 -13.95
C ASP A 452 31.73 36.10 -15.11
N ALA A 453 31.08 34.93 -15.14
CA ALA A 453 31.21 33.98 -16.24
C ALA A 453 30.77 34.57 -17.58
N LEU A 454 29.68 35.35 -17.60
CA LEU A 454 29.21 36.05 -18.80
C LEU A 454 30.23 37.08 -19.29
N GLU A 455 30.79 37.89 -18.38
CA GLU A 455 31.81 38.88 -18.73
C GLU A 455 33.06 38.24 -19.31
N ILE A 456 33.51 37.12 -18.74
CA ILE A 456 34.62 36.34 -19.29
C ILE A 456 34.27 35.79 -20.68
N GLN A 457 33.07 35.21 -20.85
CA GLN A 457 32.66 34.64 -22.14
C GLN A 457 32.51 35.67 -23.25
N LYS A 458 32.18 36.92 -22.95
CA LYS A 458 32.14 38.01 -23.95
C LYS A 458 33.51 38.23 -24.62
N THR A 459 34.60 37.92 -23.93
CA THR A 459 35.97 38.02 -24.49
C THR A 459 36.34 36.87 -25.43
N ALA A 460 35.53 35.81 -25.48
CA ALA A 460 35.75 34.64 -26.33
C ALA A 460 35.18 34.79 -27.76
N ASN A 461 34.67 35.97 -28.12
CA ASN A 461 33.94 36.23 -29.37
C ASN A 461 32.85 35.18 -29.67
N PRO A 462 31.89 34.95 -28.74
CA PRO A 462 30.87 33.94 -28.90
C PRO A 462 30.01 34.23 -30.14
N GLN A 463 29.77 33.21 -30.96
CA GLN A 463 29.08 33.35 -32.24
C GLN A 463 27.64 32.81 -32.17
N THR A 464 26.77 33.31 -33.03
CA THR A 464 25.42 32.79 -33.26
C THR A 464 24.99 33.01 -34.70
N THR A 465 23.96 32.30 -35.14
CA THR A 465 23.28 32.53 -36.43
C THR A 465 21.95 33.26 -36.25
N ASN A 466 21.70 33.83 -35.06
CA ASN A 466 20.52 34.65 -34.80
C ASN A 466 20.61 35.95 -35.62
N GLU A 467 19.45 36.40 -36.09
CA GLU A 467 19.33 37.68 -36.79
C GLU A 467 19.11 38.81 -35.78
N TYR A 468 19.78 39.93 -36.00
CA TYR A 468 19.70 41.10 -35.13
C TYR A 468 19.41 42.36 -35.94
N ASN A 469 18.73 43.32 -35.30
CA ASN A 469 18.76 44.69 -35.78
C ASN A 469 20.17 45.25 -35.59
N THR A 470 20.78 45.68 -36.68
CA THR A 470 22.18 46.10 -36.72
C THR A 470 22.33 47.56 -37.10
N PHE A 471 23.24 48.25 -36.40
CA PHE A 471 23.43 49.69 -36.51
C PHE A 471 24.90 50.06 -36.72
N VAL A 472 25.15 51.10 -37.49
CA VAL A 472 26.46 51.74 -37.67
C VAL A 472 26.36 53.24 -37.48
N SER A 473 27.45 53.88 -37.03
CA SER A 473 27.48 55.34 -36.88
C SER A 473 27.39 56.01 -38.25
N LYS A 474 26.52 57.01 -38.36
CA LYS A 474 26.27 57.77 -39.59
C LYS A 474 27.53 58.47 -40.11
N ASP A 475 28.40 58.93 -39.21
CA ASP A 475 29.62 59.67 -39.53
C ASP A 475 30.58 58.89 -40.43
N TRP A 476 30.47 57.56 -40.43
CA TRP A 476 31.36 56.66 -41.17
C TRP A 476 30.73 56.08 -42.44
N ILE A 477 29.56 56.59 -42.85
CA ILE A 477 28.86 56.15 -44.07
C ILE A 477 28.69 57.34 -45.01
N ASN A 478 29.27 57.24 -46.21
CA ASN A 478 29.09 58.23 -47.29
C ASN A 478 28.67 57.51 -48.57
N ASN A 479 27.58 57.95 -49.21
CA ASN A 479 26.99 57.32 -50.40
C ASN A 479 26.83 55.78 -50.24
N ASN A 480 26.26 55.35 -49.11
CA ASN A 480 26.07 53.93 -48.75
C ASN A 480 27.37 53.10 -48.75
N LYS A 481 28.54 53.73 -48.57
CA LYS A 481 29.85 53.09 -48.43
C LYS A 481 30.50 53.43 -47.10
N VAL A 482 31.17 52.45 -46.51
CA VAL A 482 31.96 52.61 -45.29
C VAL A 482 33.23 53.42 -45.58
N THR A 483 33.48 54.48 -44.80
CA THR A 483 34.65 55.36 -44.95
C THR A 483 35.78 55.05 -43.96
N ALA A 484 35.46 54.45 -42.81
CA ALA A 484 36.44 53.99 -41.81
C ALA A 484 37.18 52.74 -42.26
N ASP A 485 38.44 52.57 -41.84
CA ASP A 485 39.22 51.36 -42.14
C ASP A 485 38.57 50.11 -41.54
N VAL A 486 38.07 50.21 -40.30
CA VAL A 486 37.24 49.20 -39.63
C VAL A 486 36.08 49.91 -38.92
N LEU A 487 34.85 49.52 -39.22
CA LEU A 487 33.62 50.04 -38.63
C LEU A 487 32.89 48.92 -37.87
N ASN A 488 32.64 49.14 -36.58
CA ASN A 488 31.86 48.20 -35.77
C ASN A 488 30.36 48.30 -36.08
N VAL A 489 29.76 47.16 -36.43
CA VAL A 489 28.31 46.99 -36.51
C VAL A 489 27.80 46.60 -35.14
N ARG A 490 26.79 47.30 -34.62
CA ARG A 490 26.32 47.18 -33.23
C ARG A 490 24.86 46.72 -33.15
N GLY A 491 24.51 46.08 -32.05
CA GLY A 491 23.14 45.61 -31.78
C GLY A 491 22.13 46.70 -31.41
N GLY A 492 22.55 47.96 -31.36
CA GLY A 492 21.70 49.13 -31.07
C GLY A 492 22.39 50.44 -31.42
N PRO A 493 21.66 51.57 -31.45
CA PRO A 493 22.15 52.88 -31.90
C PRO A 493 22.97 53.60 -30.82
N SER A 494 24.01 52.96 -30.29
CA SER A 494 24.98 53.55 -29.36
C SER A 494 26.25 52.69 -29.26
N THR A 495 27.37 53.30 -28.85
CA THR A 495 28.63 52.59 -28.59
C THR A 495 28.61 51.67 -27.38
N SER A 496 27.58 51.77 -26.52
CA SER A 496 27.39 50.86 -25.38
C SER A 496 26.83 49.49 -25.77
N TYR A 497 26.22 49.36 -26.95
CA TYR A 497 25.75 48.07 -27.46
C TYR A 497 26.91 47.21 -27.95
N TRP A 498 26.76 45.89 -27.81
CA TRP A 498 27.76 44.92 -28.25
C TRP A 498 28.01 45.02 -29.77
N VAL A 499 29.22 44.62 -30.16
CA VAL A 499 29.62 44.56 -31.57
C VAL A 499 29.12 43.26 -32.15
N VAL A 500 28.18 43.33 -33.10
CA VAL A 500 27.62 42.19 -33.86
C VAL A 500 28.62 41.70 -34.92
N GLY A 501 29.38 42.62 -35.50
CA GLY A 501 30.38 42.31 -36.51
C GLY A 501 31.12 43.56 -36.95
N GLN A 502 31.89 43.45 -38.02
CA GLN A 502 32.68 44.56 -38.55
C GLN A 502 32.50 44.69 -40.06
N LEU A 503 32.63 45.92 -40.53
CA LEU A 503 32.73 46.28 -41.94
C LEU A 503 34.07 46.98 -42.18
N THR A 504 34.62 46.83 -43.38
CA THR A 504 35.87 47.47 -43.81
C THR A 504 35.60 48.58 -44.82
N LYS A 505 36.54 49.52 -44.93
CA LYS A 505 36.47 50.63 -45.89
C LYS A 505 36.07 50.18 -47.29
N GLY A 506 35.15 50.93 -47.90
CA GLY A 506 34.65 50.68 -49.25
C GLY A 506 33.52 49.66 -49.34
N GLN A 507 33.22 48.90 -48.27
CA GLN A 507 32.05 48.00 -48.26
C GLN A 507 30.75 48.80 -48.36
N HIS A 508 29.82 48.27 -49.15
CA HIS A 508 28.48 48.84 -49.31
C HIS A 508 27.55 48.38 -48.19
N VAL A 509 26.67 49.28 -47.74
CA VAL A 509 25.62 48.98 -46.76
C VAL A 509 24.24 49.33 -47.32
N THR A 510 23.25 48.51 -47.01
CA THR A 510 21.84 48.84 -47.26
C THR A 510 21.28 49.50 -46.01
N VAL A 511 21.00 50.80 -46.06
CA VAL A 511 20.39 51.53 -44.94
C VAL A 511 18.88 51.31 -44.97
N LEU A 512 18.35 50.83 -43.84
CA LEU A 512 16.93 50.54 -43.65
C LEU A 512 16.20 51.68 -42.93
N ASN A 513 16.89 52.32 -41.98
CA ASN A 513 16.34 53.41 -41.17
C ASN A 513 17.46 54.30 -40.61
N GLU A 514 17.10 55.50 -40.16
CA GLU A 514 17.99 56.43 -39.44
C GLU A 514 17.39 56.79 -38.08
N SER A 515 18.20 56.77 -37.03
CA SER A 515 17.79 57.29 -35.72
C SER A 515 18.99 57.77 -34.91
N GLY A 516 18.92 59.01 -34.41
CA GLY A 516 19.85 59.54 -33.42
C GLY A 516 21.34 59.49 -33.81
N GLY A 517 21.67 59.72 -35.09
CA GLY A 517 23.07 59.67 -35.58
C GLY A 517 23.56 58.25 -35.94
N TRP A 518 22.67 57.27 -35.98
CA TRP A 518 22.97 55.89 -36.38
C TRP A 518 22.10 55.46 -37.56
N TYR A 519 22.69 54.68 -38.45
CA TYR A 519 21.97 53.98 -39.50
C TYR A 519 21.69 52.54 -39.09
N GLN A 520 20.42 52.13 -39.15
CA GLN A 520 20.07 50.72 -39.15
C GLN A 520 20.39 50.16 -40.53
N ILE A 521 21.12 49.05 -40.59
CA ILE A 521 21.57 48.43 -41.83
C ILE A 521 21.17 46.96 -41.90
N GLU A 522 21.04 46.44 -43.11
CA GLU A 522 20.94 45.00 -43.37
C GLU A 522 22.34 44.37 -43.30
N TYR A 523 22.64 43.67 -42.20
CA TYR A 523 23.95 43.03 -41.99
C TYR A 523 23.85 41.53 -41.70
N THR A 524 22.96 41.14 -40.78
CA THR A 524 22.78 39.71 -40.44
C THR A 524 21.95 39.01 -41.50
N LYS A 525 22.36 37.80 -41.90
CA LYS A 525 21.64 36.93 -42.85
C LYS A 525 21.45 35.55 -42.28
N LYS A 526 20.42 34.85 -42.74
CA LYS A 526 20.18 33.46 -42.38
C LYS A 526 21.42 32.59 -42.64
N HIS A 527 21.84 31.82 -41.63
CA HIS A 527 23.04 30.96 -41.63
C HIS A 527 24.40 31.69 -41.59
N GLN A 528 24.44 33.01 -41.50
CA GLN A 528 25.67 33.75 -41.26
C GLN A 528 25.99 33.78 -39.77
N PHE A 529 27.23 33.47 -39.39
CA PHE A 529 27.69 33.64 -38.02
C PHE A 529 28.04 35.11 -37.75
N VAL A 530 27.56 35.61 -36.62
CA VAL A 530 27.85 36.95 -36.08
C VAL A 530 28.10 36.85 -34.58
N ASN A 531 28.71 37.88 -33.99
CA ASN A 531 28.92 37.95 -32.54
C ASN A 531 27.57 37.99 -31.81
N ALA A 532 27.41 37.11 -30.83
CA ALA A 532 26.20 36.97 -30.03
C ALA A 532 25.98 38.14 -29.07
N SER A 533 24.70 38.45 -28.81
CA SER A 533 24.32 39.37 -27.74
C SER A 533 24.67 38.77 -26.36
N PRO A 534 24.95 39.60 -25.34
CA PRO A 534 25.16 39.10 -23.98
C PRO A 534 23.97 38.28 -23.44
N ASP A 535 22.73 38.63 -23.80
CA ASP A 535 21.54 37.90 -23.38
C ASP A 535 21.47 36.50 -24.01
N ASP A 536 21.82 36.38 -25.30
CA ASP A 536 21.89 35.09 -25.97
C ASP A 536 23.01 34.23 -25.38
N VAL A 537 24.17 34.82 -25.07
CA VAL A 537 25.25 34.10 -24.36
C VAL A 537 24.75 33.61 -23.00
N LEU A 538 24.11 34.47 -22.21
CA LEU A 538 23.60 34.13 -20.89
C LEU A 538 22.56 33.01 -20.95
N GLN A 539 21.69 33.02 -21.96
CA GLN A 539 20.66 32.00 -22.17
C GLN A 539 21.26 30.60 -22.26
N TYR A 540 22.36 30.43 -23.00
CA TYR A 540 23.03 29.13 -23.17
C TYR A 540 24.08 28.84 -22.09
N LEU A 541 24.64 29.87 -21.47
CA LEU A 541 25.59 29.74 -20.37
C LEU A 541 24.90 29.32 -19.07
N ASN A 542 23.67 29.76 -18.80
CA ASN A 542 22.96 29.42 -17.55
C ASN A 542 22.50 27.95 -17.51
N PRO A 543 23.08 27.08 -16.66
CA PRO A 543 22.70 25.66 -16.61
C PRO A 543 21.26 25.43 -16.16
N ASN A 544 20.70 26.34 -15.35
CA ASN A 544 19.35 26.22 -14.82
C ASN A 544 18.28 26.31 -15.91
N ASN A 545 18.60 26.88 -17.07
CA ASN A 545 17.71 26.93 -18.23
C ASN A 545 17.48 25.54 -18.86
N PHE A 546 18.36 24.57 -18.58
CA PHE A 546 18.37 23.27 -19.28
C PHE A 546 18.27 22.06 -18.37
N VAL A 547 18.59 22.19 -17.08
CA VAL A 547 18.70 21.05 -16.15
C VAL A 547 17.42 20.23 -16.02
N ASN A 548 16.25 20.87 -16.13
CA ASN A 548 14.94 20.21 -16.02
C ASN A 548 14.32 19.85 -17.38
N ASP A 549 14.99 20.18 -18.49
CA ASP A 549 14.51 19.82 -19.82
C ASP A 549 15.02 18.42 -20.18
N LYS A 550 14.08 17.53 -20.54
CA LYS A 550 14.35 16.10 -20.77
C LYS A 550 15.42 15.84 -21.83
N ARG A 551 15.55 16.74 -22.80
CA ARG A 551 16.50 16.63 -23.90
C ARG A 551 17.76 17.43 -23.62
N GLN A 552 17.61 18.69 -23.20
CA GLN A 552 18.72 19.60 -22.99
C GLN A 552 19.60 19.19 -21.80
N GLN A 553 19.08 18.42 -20.83
CA GLN A 553 19.89 17.86 -19.76
C GLN A 553 21.05 16.96 -20.25
N PHE A 554 20.97 16.43 -21.48
CA PHE A 554 22.06 15.65 -22.08
C PHE A 554 23.33 16.49 -22.32
N GLN A 555 23.23 17.83 -22.27
CA GLN A 555 24.41 18.70 -22.27
C GLN A 555 25.28 18.49 -21.03
N PHE A 556 24.69 17.96 -19.95
CA PHE A 556 25.35 17.64 -18.69
C PHE A 556 25.70 16.16 -18.57
N LEU A 557 25.46 15.33 -19.59
CA LEU A 557 25.81 13.91 -19.57
C LEU A 557 27.33 13.75 -19.44
N ASP A 558 27.77 12.90 -18.52
CA ASP A 558 29.16 12.49 -18.36
C ASP A 558 29.59 11.62 -19.54
N LEU A 559 30.22 12.29 -20.51
CA LEU A 559 30.71 11.74 -21.75
C LEU A 559 31.93 10.85 -21.55
N SER A 560 32.49 10.71 -20.34
CA SER A 560 33.54 9.73 -20.05
C SER A 560 33.01 8.30 -19.95
N ARG A 561 31.69 8.13 -19.93
CA ARG A 561 31.02 6.84 -19.66
C ARG A 561 30.35 6.30 -20.92
N ASN A 562 30.63 5.04 -21.22
CA ASN A 562 29.94 4.30 -22.27
C ASN A 562 28.47 4.01 -21.87
N SER A 563 27.55 4.03 -22.82
CA SER A 563 26.12 3.81 -22.61
C SER A 563 25.73 2.37 -22.22
N ALA A 564 26.66 1.42 -22.38
CA ALA A 564 26.45 -0.02 -22.27
C ALA A 564 25.48 -0.59 -23.33
N ALA A 565 25.28 0.12 -24.44
CA ALA A 565 24.52 -0.35 -25.59
C ALA A 565 25.21 -1.54 -26.28
N THR A 566 24.41 -2.40 -26.93
CA THR A 566 24.95 -3.46 -27.78
C THR A 566 25.18 -2.93 -29.19
N ALA A 567 26.13 -3.54 -29.92
CA ALA A 567 26.38 -3.18 -31.32
C ALA A 567 25.11 -3.30 -32.19
N SER A 568 24.23 -4.25 -31.89
CA SER A 568 22.95 -4.42 -32.58
C SER A 568 22.02 -3.21 -32.38
N VAL A 569 21.91 -2.69 -31.15
CA VAL A 569 21.07 -1.53 -30.85
C VAL A 569 21.63 -0.28 -31.54
N LEU A 570 22.95 -0.07 -31.49
CA LEU A 570 23.58 1.05 -32.17
C LEU A 570 23.44 0.95 -33.70
N ASN A 571 23.58 -0.25 -34.27
CA ASN A 571 23.42 -0.48 -35.70
C ASN A 571 22.00 -0.22 -36.19
N LYS A 572 20.98 -0.50 -35.37
CA LYS A 572 19.59 -0.15 -35.69
C LYS A 572 19.42 1.36 -35.83
N TYR A 573 20.01 2.14 -34.93
CA TYR A 573 19.98 3.61 -35.02
C TYR A 573 20.79 4.16 -36.21
N LEU A 574 21.90 3.50 -36.54
CA LEU A 574 22.79 3.90 -37.64
C LEU A 574 22.28 3.49 -39.02
N GLN A 575 21.20 2.72 -39.11
CA GLN A 575 20.65 2.27 -40.38
C GLN A 575 20.28 3.47 -41.29
N GLY A 576 20.75 3.42 -42.54
CA GLY A 576 20.51 4.48 -43.53
C GLY A 576 21.38 5.73 -43.37
N LYS A 577 22.30 5.77 -42.38
CA LYS A 577 23.21 6.91 -42.15
C LYS A 577 24.54 6.75 -42.88
N GLY A 578 24.48 6.50 -44.19
CA GLY A 578 25.66 6.45 -45.06
C GLY A 578 26.74 5.47 -44.58
N THR A 579 27.99 5.91 -44.59
CA THR A 579 29.15 5.09 -44.16
C THR A 579 29.19 4.77 -42.67
N LEU A 580 28.33 5.40 -41.85
CA LEU A 580 28.16 5.07 -40.44
C LEU A 580 27.28 3.84 -40.23
N SER A 581 26.50 3.43 -41.24
CA SER A 581 25.65 2.24 -41.16
C SER A 581 26.48 0.99 -40.87
N GLY A 582 26.06 0.19 -39.87
CA GLY A 582 26.78 -1.01 -39.45
C GLY A 582 28.01 -0.78 -38.56
N GLN A 583 28.39 0.46 -38.26
CA GLN A 583 29.60 0.79 -37.48
C GLN A 583 29.40 0.83 -35.96
N GLY A 584 28.29 0.30 -35.42
CA GLY A 584 27.99 0.32 -33.98
C GLY A 584 29.08 -0.32 -33.13
N LYS A 585 29.73 -1.39 -33.62
CA LYS A 585 30.89 -1.98 -32.92
C LYS A 585 32.10 -1.04 -32.89
N ALA A 586 32.37 -0.31 -33.98
CA ALA A 586 33.47 0.67 -34.02
C ALA A 586 33.30 1.75 -32.95
N PHE A 587 32.08 2.26 -32.76
CA PHE A 587 31.78 3.26 -31.73
C PHE A 587 31.90 2.72 -30.30
N ILE A 588 31.48 1.47 -30.05
CA ILE A 588 31.67 0.82 -28.74
C ILE A 588 33.17 0.63 -28.45
N ASP A 589 33.92 0.12 -29.42
CA ASP A 589 35.35 -0.13 -29.27
C ASP A 589 36.12 1.19 -29.09
N ALA A 590 35.75 2.24 -29.84
CA ALA A 590 36.27 3.60 -29.67
C ALA A 590 36.03 4.13 -28.25
N GLY A 591 34.79 3.98 -27.76
CA GLY A 591 34.42 4.41 -26.42
C GLY A 591 35.19 3.68 -25.32
N ASN A 592 35.32 2.35 -25.43
CA ASN A 592 36.07 1.52 -24.49
C ASN A 592 37.58 1.83 -24.51
N THR A 593 38.14 2.06 -25.70
CA THR A 593 39.59 2.31 -25.87
C THR A 593 39.98 3.68 -25.35
N HIS A 594 39.14 4.70 -25.57
CA HIS A 594 39.49 6.10 -25.30
C HIS A 594 38.81 6.71 -24.08
N GLY A 595 37.91 5.97 -23.42
CA GLY A 595 37.17 6.45 -22.26
C GLY A 595 36.17 7.55 -22.61
N ILE A 596 35.39 7.32 -23.67
CA ILE A 596 34.42 8.28 -24.19
C ILE A 596 33.08 7.60 -24.49
N SER A 597 31.98 8.34 -24.39
CA SER A 597 30.64 7.85 -24.63
C SER A 597 30.44 7.51 -26.10
N ASP A 598 30.08 6.25 -26.37
CA ASP A 598 29.72 5.72 -27.69
C ASP A 598 28.51 6.45 -28.30
N VAL A 599 27.51 6.78 -27.48
CA VAL A 599 26.33 7.55 -27.91
C VAL A 599 26.71 8.98 -28.33
N TYR A 600 27.60 9.63 -27.57
CA TYR A 600 28.11 10.95 -27.96
C TYR A 600 28.91 10.88 -29.26
N LEU A 601 29.83 9.91 -29.40
CA LEU A 601 30.58 9.74 -30.63
C LEU A 601 29.67 9.54 -31.85
N ILE A 602 28.62 8.72 -31.74
CA ILE A 602 27.64 8.53 -32.81
C ILE A 602 26.94 9.86 -33.14
N SER A 603 26.47 10.56 -32.11
CA SER A 603 25.74 11.82 -32.27
C SER A 603 26.60 12.89 -32.94
N HIS A 604 27.87 12.94 -32.53
CA HIS A 604 28.85 13.87 -33.07
C HIS A 604 29.19 13.51 -34.52
N ALA A 605 29.53 12.26 -34.82
CA ALA A 605 29.81 11.82 -36.18
C ALA A 605 28.64 12.07 -37.12
N ILE A 606 27.40 11.83 -36.69
CA ILE A 606 26.20 12.10 -37.49
C ILE A 606 26.12 13.58 -37.87
N LEU A 607 26.38 14.49 -36.93
CA LEU A 607 26.33 15.92 -37.21
C LEU A 607 27.48 16.33 -38.15
N GLU A 608 28.71 15.96 -37.82
CA GLU A 608 29.92 16.35 -38.56
C GLU A 608 29.93 15.81 -40.01
N THR A 609 29.25 14.69 -40.26
CA THR A 609 29.26 14.02 -41.57
C THR A 609 27.94 14.16 -42.32
N GLY A 610 26.95 14.86 -41.78
CA GLY A 610 25.62 14.95 -42.38
C GLY A 610 24.94 13.59 -42.53
N ASN A 611 24.91 12.76 -41.48
CA ASN A 611 24.49 11.36 -41.50
C ASN A 611 25.39 10.45 -42.38
N GLY A 612 26.71 10.62 -42.32
CA GLY A 612 27.68 9.74 -42.98
C GLY A 612 27.79 9.92 -44.49
N SER A 613 27.33 11.04 -45.03
CA SER A 613 27.30 11.31 -46.47
C SER A 613 28.24 12.42 -46.93
N SER A 614 28.93 13.11 -46.02
CA SER A 614 29.94 14.11 -46.39
C SER A 614 31.09 13.49 -47.19
N THR A 615 31.73 14.27 -48.05
CA THR A 615 32.85 13.81 -48.91
C THR A 615 33.97 13.14 -48.11
N LEU A 616 34.31 13.69 -46.94
CA LEU A 616 35.31 13.10 -46.05
C LEU A 616 34.85 11.79 -45.41
N ALA A 617 33.55 11.63 -45.15
CA ALA A 617 32.98 10.42 -44.55
C ALA A 617 32.76 9.30 -45.58
N THR A 618 32.51 9.63 -46.85
CA THR A 618 32.38 8.67 -47.95
C THR A 618 33.74 8.23 -48.51
N GLY A 619 34.78 8.99 -48.23
CA GLY A 619 36.18 8.65 -48.47
C GLY A 619 36.80 9.51 -49.57
N VAL A 620 38.03 9.96 -49.35
CA VAL A 620 38.80 10.78 -50.29
C VAL A 620 40.06 10.03 -50.68
N ASN A 621 40.36 9.96 -51.98
CA ASN A 621 41.65 9.45 -52.43
C ASN A 621 42.72 10.52 -52.17
N TYR A 622 43.67 10.21 -51.29
CA TYR A 622 44.80 11.07 -50.99
C TYR A 622 46.08 10.29 -51.21
N ARG A 623 46.91 10.73 -52.17
CA ARG A 623 48.17 10.05 -52.56
C ARG A 623 48.00 8.56 -52.87
N GLY A 624 46.93 8.19 -53.57
CA GLY A 624 46.65 6.81 -53.98
C GLY A 624 45.98 5.94 -52.92
N VAL A 625 45.73 6.45 -51.71
CA VAL A 625 45.05 5.72 -50.63
C VAL A 625 43.72 6.39 -50.32
N THR A 626 42.63 5.62 -50.32
CA THR A 626 41.33 6.12 -49.87
C THR A 626 41.31 6.20 -48.35
N VAL A 627 41.04 7.40 -47.83
CA VAL A 627 41.00 7.68 -46.40
C VAL A 627 39.68 8.32 -45.99
N TYR A 628 39.30 8.13 -44.73
CA TYR A 628 38.01 8.51 -44.18
C TYR A 628 38.19 9.39 -42.96
N ASN A 629 37.29 10.35 -42.76
CA ASN A 629 37.29 11.22 -41.59
C ASN A 629 35.86 11.46 -41.10
N MET A 630 35.53 10.94 -39.92
CA MET A 630 34.16 10.91 -39.39
C MET A 630 33.84 12.05 -38.41
N PHE A 631 34.83 12.89 -38.10
CA PHE A 631 34.70 13.96 -37.10
C PHE A 631 35.28 15.29 -37.59
N GLY A 632 35.56 15.43 -38.88
CA GLY A 632 36.13 16.65 -39.46
C GLY A 632 37.52 17.03 -38.91
N ILE A 633 38.28 16.07 -38.35
CA ILE A 633 39.55 16.37 -37.68
C ILE A 633 40.58 16.85 -38.69
N GLY A 634 41.12 18.06 -38.49
CA GLY A 634 42.08 18.67 -39.42
C GLY A 634 41.46 19.27 -40.68
N ALA A 635 40.13 19.36 -40.76
CA ALA A 635 39.44 20.11 -41.80
C ALA A 635 39.35 21.59 -41.38
N TYR A 636 40.01 22.48 -42.10
CA TYR A 636 39.97 23.93 -41.89
C TYR A 636 39.08 24.60 -42.93
N ASP A 637 38.44 25.72 -42.61
CA ASP A 637 37.54 26.44 -43.55
C ASP A 637 38.21 26.77 -44.89
N SER A 638 39.52 27.03 -44.88
CA SER A 638 40.32 27.32 -46.09
C SER A 638 40.61 26.09 -46.97
N CYS A 639 40.55 24.87 -46.43
CA CYS A 639 40.92 23.63 -47.12
C CYS A 639 40.21 22.38 -46.55
N PRO A 640 38.87 22.37 -46.39
CA PRO A 640 38.20 21.41 -45.52
C PRO A 640 38.38 19.97 -45.99
N ILE A 641 38.34 19.72 -47.31
CA ILE A 641 38.49 18.38 -47.89
C ILE A 641 39.96 17.94 -47.92
N ASP A 642 40.86 18.73 -48.51
CA ASP A 642 42.26 18.32 -48.71
C ASP A 642 43.01 18.20 -47.37
N CYS A 643 42.87 19.17 -46.47
CA CYS A 643 43.51 19.13 -45.16
C CYS A 643 42.94 18.01 -44.27
N GLY A 644 41.62 17.80 -44.32
CA GLY A 644 40.96 16.70 -43.62
C GLY A 644 41.37 15.32 -44.13
N ALA A 645 41.54 15.16 -45.45
CA ALA A 645 42.02 13.92 -46.07
C ALA A 645 43.51 13.68 -45.79
N LYS A 646 44.35 14.71 -45.86
CA LYS A 646 45.75 14.64 -45.44
C LYS A 646 45.88 14.15 -44.00
N LYS A 647 45.10 14.73 -43.08
CA LYS A 647 45.11 14.31 -41.68
C LYS A 647 44.70 12.86 -41.51
N ALA A 648 43.67 12.42 -42.21
CA ALA A 648 43.22 11.02 -42.20
C ALA A 648 44.27 10.04 -42.76
N TYR A 649 45.04 10.46 -43.77
CA TYR A 649 46.17 9.70 -44.31
C TYR A 649 47.32 9.53 -43.30
N GLU A 650 47.71 10.61 -42.64
CA GLU A 650 48.77 10.59 -41.62
C GLU A 650 48.42 9.69 -40.43
N GLU A 651 47.15 9.62 -40.05
CA GLU A 651 46.64 8.77 -38.97
C GLU A 651 46.27 7.34 -39.42
N GLY A 652 46.42 7.02 -40.71
CA GLY A 652 46.14 5.68 -41.25
C GLY A 652 44.66 5.29 -41.25
N TRP A 653 43.74 6.25 -41.38
CA TRP A 653 42.29 6.05 -41.39
C TRP A 653 41.78 5.52 -42.73
N THR A 654 42.25 4.33 -43.12
CA THR A 654 41.95 3.70 -44.42
C THR A 654 40.62 2.96 -44.47
N THR A 655 39.82 2.99 -43.40
CA THR A 655 38.47 2.41 -43.35
C THR A 655 37.58 3.25 -42.43
N PRO A 656 36.24 3.23 -42.59
CA PRO A 656 35.31 3.84 -41.64
C PRO A 656 35.56 3.44 -40.19
N TYR A 657 35.81 2.14 -39.92
CA TYR A 657 36.11 1.64 -38.59
C TYR A 657 37.35 2.32 -37.97
N LYS A 658 38.46 2.36 -38.73
CA LYS A 658 39.71 3.00 -38.27
C LYS A 658 39.52 4.50 -38.04
N ALA A 659 38.78 5.18 -38.91
CA ALA A 659 38.47 6.60 -38.77
C ALA A 659 37.62 6.89 -37.51
N ILE A 660 36.67 6.02 -37.18
CA ILE A 660 35.85 6.15 -35.96
C ILE A 660 36.70 5.93 -34.71
N VAL A 661 37.44 4.82 -34.64
CA VAL A 661 38.24 4.49 -33.45
C VAL A 661 39.38 5.49 -33.27
N GLY A 662 40.17 5.74 -34.31
CA GLY A 662 41.29 6.69 -34.24
C GLY A 662 40.85 8.13 -34.01
N GLY A 663 39.79 8.58 -34.69
CA GLY A 663 39.23 9.92 -34.54
C GLY A 663 38.68 10.18 -33.14
N ALA A 664 38.05 9.18 -32.51
CA ALA A 664 37.58 9.29 -31.13
C ALA A 664 38.73 9.53 -30.13
N GLY A 665 39.94 9.03 -30.41
CA GLY A 665 41.12 9.29 -29.61
C GLY A 665 41.47 10.77 -29.49
N PHE A 666 41.26 11.55 -30.56
CA PHE A 666 41.47 13.01 -30.54
C PHE A 666 40.51 13.69 -29.55
N ILE A 667 39.22 13.33 -29.60
CA ILE A 667 38.19 13.93 -28.74
C ILE A 667 38.41 13.51 -27.29
N GLY A 668 38.60 12.21 -27.04
CA GLY A 668 38.79 11.64 -25.71
C GLY A 668 40.03 12.21 -24.99
N ASN A 669 41.18 12.26 -25.68
CA ASN A 669 42.41 12.77 -25.10
C ASN A 669 42.39 14.30 -24.90
N SER A 670 41.77 15.05 -25.81
CA SER A 670 41.85 16.51 -25.82
C SER A 670 40.85 17.22 -24.90
N TYR A 671 39.74 16.57 -24.56
CA TYR A 671 38.64 17.16 -23.80
C TYR A 671 38.25 16.31 -22.59
N ILE A 672 37.90 15.03 -22.80
CA ILE A 672 37.34 14.19 -21.73
C ILE A 672 38.38 13.97 -20.62
N LYS A 673 39.60 13.59 -20.97
CA LYS A 673 40.69 13.34 -20.00
C LYS A 673 41.20 14.61 -19.29
N SER A 674 40.93 15.79 -19.85
CA SER A 674 41.25 17.11 -19.29
C SER A 674 40.15 17.67 -18.38
N GLY A 675 39.13 16.88 -18.04
CA GLY A 675 38.05 17.29 -17.14
C GLY A 675 36.85 17.96 -17.84
N LEU A 676 36.89 18.13 -19.16
CA LEU A 676 35.79 18.66 -19.96
C LEU A 676 34.87 17.53 -20.41
N ASN A 677 34.34 16.78 -19.45
CA ASN A 677 33.62 15.53 -19.65
C ASN A 677 32.11 15.70 -19.93
N THR A 678 31.61 16.90 -20.17
CA THR A 678 30.22 17.15 -20.60
C THR A 678 30.21 18.12 -21.77
N LEU A 679 29.17 18.07 -22.63
CA LEU A 679 29.03 19.03 -23.74
C LEU A 679 29.06 20.47 -23.22
N TYR A 680 28.41 20.72 -22.07
CA TYR A 680 28.42 22.02 -21.41
C TYR A 680 29.86 22.45 -21.07
N LYS A 681 30.65 21.59 -20.41
CA LYS A 681 32.04 21.91 -20.05
C LYS A 681 32.91 22.08 -21.29
N MET A 682 32.70 21.29 -22.34
CA MET A 682 33.39 21.43 -23.62
C MET A 682 33.09 22.78 -24.28
N ARG A 683 31.86 23.29 -24.16
CA ARG A 683 31.48 24.61 -24.72
C ARG A 683 31.95 25.78 -23.86
N TRP A 684 31.76 25.72 -22.54
CA TRP A 684 31.89 26.90 -21.67
C TRP A 684 33.13 26.90 -20.79
N ASN A 685 33.72 25.74 -20.54
CA ASN A 685 34.89 25.56 -19.66
C ASN A 685 34.85 26.38 -18.35
N PRO A 686 33.82 26.19 -17.52
CA PRO A 686 33.64 26.94 -16.26
C PRO A 686 34.83 26.79 -15.30
N GLN A 687 35.53 25.66 -15.33
CA GLN A 687 36.70 25.44 -14.49
C GLN A 687 37.85 26.40 -14.85
N ALA A 688 38.11 26.63 -16.14
CA ALA A 688 39.12 27.60 -16.55
C ALA A 688 38.72 29.01 -16.12
N MET A 689 37.46 29.40 -16.32
CA MET A 689 36.96 30.71 -15.90
C MET A 689 37.13 30.94 -14.40
N ASP A 690 36.78 29.94 -13.57
CA ASP A 690 36.89 30.01 -12.11
C ASP A 690 38.36 30.08 -11.62
N LEU A 691 39.26 29.33 -12.26
CA LEU A 691 40.66 29.23 -11.83
C LEU A 691 41.57 30.35 -12.37
N THR A 692 41.30 30.87 -13.58
CA THR A 692 42.22 31.78 -14.27
C THR A 692 41.61 33.14 -14.61
N GLY A 693 40.29 33.29 -14.49
CA GLY A 693 39.58 34.48 -14.96
C GLY A 693 39.52 34.59 -16.49
N ALA A 694 39.85 33.53 -17.24
CA ALA A 694 39.80 33.49 -18.69
C ALA A 694 38.96 32.31 -19.21
N TYR A 695 38.37 32.46 -20.40
CA TYR A 695 37.37 31.53 -20.97
C TYR A 695 37.92 30.12 -21.30
N GLY A 696 39.25 29.96 -21.32
CA GLY A 696 39.93 28.67 -21.52
C GLY A 696 39.67 28.01 -22.87
N LYS A 697 39.96 26.71 -22.95
CA LYS A 697 39.74 25.92 -24.17
C LYS A 697 38.24 25.64 -24.36
N GLN A 698 37.72 25.94 -25.55
CA GLN A 698 36.34 25.65 -25.94
C GLN A 698 36.30 24.80 -27.22
N TYR A 699 35.26 23.99 -27.38
CA TYR A 699 35.09 23.15 -28.57
C TYR A 699 34.58 23.94 -29.78
N ALA A 700 33.74 24.94 -29.55
CA ALA A 700 33.08 25.72 -30.60
C ALA A 700 32.81 27.15 -30.14
N THR A 701 32.75 28.07 -31.09
CA THR A 701 32.37 29.47 -30.85
C THR A 701 30.85 29.67 -30.80
N ASP A 702 30.09 28.82 -31.51
CA ASP A 702 28.62 28.83 -31.51
C ASP A 702 28.05 28.61 -30.10
N ILE A 703 27.35 29.60 -29.56
CA ILE A 703 26.72 29.53 -28.23
C ILE A 703 25.72 28.38 -28.09
N GLY A 704 25.08 27.99 -29.20
CA GLY A 704 24.09 26.92 -29.23
C GLY A 704 24.69 25.53 -29.47
N TRP A 705 26.01 25.40 -29.62
CA TRP A 705 26.65 24.15 -30.04
C TRP A 705 26.24 22.95 -29.18
N ALA A 706 26.34 23.06 -27.86
CA ALA A 706 26.00 21.97 -26.95
C ALA A 706 24.51 21.56 -27.06
N SER A 707 23.61 22.54 -27.22
CA SER A 707 22.17 22.31 -27.43
C SER A 707 21.86 21.62 -28.76
N LYS A 708 22.67 21.85 -29.80
CA LYS A 708 22.47 21.21 -31.12
C LYS A 708 22.86 19.73 -31.09
N GLN A 709 23.84 19.35 -30.27
CA GLN A 709 24.34 17.97 -30.18
C GLN A 709 23.35 17.00 -29.49
N VAL A 710 22.54 17.48 -28.54
CA VAL A 710 21.75 16.58 -27.67
C VAL A 710 20.60 15.87 -28.35
N ASN A 711 20.11 16.36 -29.50
CA ASN A 711 18.96 15.74 -30.19
C ASN A 711 19.25 14.28 -30.56
N SER A 712 20.39 14.02 -31.20
CA SER A 712 20.80 12.68 -31.60
C SER A 712 21.07 11.79 -30.37
N MET A 713 21.68 12.36 -29.33
CA MET A 713 21.96 11.63 -28.09
C MET A 713 20.67 11.17 -27.41
N TYR A 714 19.74 12.11 -27.19
CA TYR A 714 18.44 11.83 -26.60
C TYR A 714 17.69 10.74 -27.38
N ASN A 715 17.60 10.88 -28.71
CA ASN A 715 16.90 9.93 -29.56
C ASN A 715 17.54 8.54 -29.54
N LEU A 716 18.88 8.45 -29.48
CA LEU A 716 19.57 7.17 -29.38
C LEU A 716 19.36 6.51 -28.01
N TYR A 717 19.38 7.29 -26.92
CA TYR A 717 19.04 6.78 -25.59
C TYR A 717 17.62 6.22 -25.51
N GLN A 718 16.66 6.83 -26.22
CA GLN A 718 15.28 6.29 -26.32
C GLN A 718 15.20 4.92 -27.00
N GLN A 719 16.25 4.47 -27.72
CA GLN A 719 16.29 3.14 -28.34
C GLN A 719 16.94 2.08 -27.45
N LEU A 720 17.46 2.45 -26.28
CA LEU A 720 18.06 1.50 -25.34
C LEU A 720 16.97 0.83 -24.49
N ASP A 721 17.07 -0.48 -24.24
CA ASP A 721 16.10 -1.23 -23.44
C ASP A 721 15.97 -0.70 -22.00
N SER A 722 17.08 -0.18 -21.44
CA SER A 722 17.12 0.52 -20.16
C SER A 722 18.41 1.31 -20.03
N TYR A 723 18.36 2.48 -19.40
CA TYR A 723 19.51 3.32 -19.15
C TYR A 723 19.35 4.13 -17.86
N VAL A 724 20.48 4.65 -17.37
CA VAL A 724 20.55 5.63 -16.28
C VAL A 724 21.48 6.72 -16.76
N LEU A 725 21.03 7.97 -16.67
CA LEU A 725 21.84 9.13 -17.02
C LEU A 725 22.80 9.42 -15.88
N PHE A 726 24.05 9.69 -16.23
CA PHE A 726 25.07 10.19 -15.33
C PHE A 726 25.30 11.64 -15.69
N LEU A 727 24.72 12.55 -14.91
CA LEU A 727 24.76 13.98 -15.14
C LEU A 727 25.78 14.63 -14.21
N ASP A 728 26.54 15.57 -14.74
CA ASP A 728 27.41 16.48 -14.00
C ASP A 728 26.94 17.92 -14.26
N ILE A 729 26.16 18.42 -13.30
CA ILE A 729 25.47 19.69 -13.39
C ILE A 729 26.38 20.79 -12.81
N PRO A 730 26.80 21.76 -13.62
CA PRO A 730 27.58 22.91 -13.15
C PRO A 730 26.71 23.84 -12.30
N VAL A 731 27.28 24.35 -11.20
CA VAL A 731 26.63 25.27 -10.27
C VAL A 731 27.54 26.47 -10.05
N TYR A 732 27.09 27.65 -10.48
CA TYR A 732 27.76 28.93 -10.22
C TYR A 732 27.40 29.45 -8.83
N ARG A 733 28.32 30.20 -8.21
CA ARG A 733 28.08 30.88 -6.95
C ARG A 733 26.95 31.89 -7.10
N ARG A 734 26.10 31.96 -6.06
CA ARG A 734 25.03 32.96 -5.98
C ARG A 734 25.56 34.34 -5.67
#